data_AF-A0A3A8EQC1-F1
#
_entry.id   AF-A0A3A8EQC1-F1
#
_cell.length_a   1.000
_cell.length_b   1.000
_cell.length_c   1.000
_cell.angle_alpha   90.00
_cell.angle_beta   90.00
_cell.angle_gamma   90.00
#
_symmetry.space_group_name_H-M   'P 1'
#
loop_
_entity.id
_entity.type
_entity.pdbx_description
1 polymer ?
#
loop_
_entity_poly.entity_id
_entity_poly.type
_entity_poly.pdbx_seq_one_letter_code
_entity_poly.pdbx_strand_id
1 'polypeptide(L)'
;MKKRFLIPFALTGLTLALVGCGGGESSTVHENPYQGIKTYTNGCDADSTEKCLGFYVDYPVEGLNFDCSTDTQNHYSTKIEGGLASGGCLIGDKAKFFIQGTESLRKITLGDVDLSKIRPLKVSGQPAAIGLVDIATAMTGKAPTSMTMNDDTFKVTVGLVRVLQAIAVEQEANQAGDIQPVELSEKIKNNLKNLVTDVGPADFLDGTYVEKLKPWLNVSAIDENTAKETAQRLIQQSLVNIYSTNFLIFSGANVDLQGFTGKSDLSTKNESIANMYLVTDRQGYSMGYAMQWVGIPQKVEGSTIADSLLRFQLLNQALPQKLNVDAQQGWISPLSRKIATPLAFKSDSNSSDQLEIYQGTLVNNTNIAGTEDMYKRASGTATAPTDNTVYGKWRQTLNGDQLSGGIDVYKTNPANYLDKQVFLTQKTVKTGEKYYFPLYVNLTFAFDNPEVNPKTQTLGIVIDENGDIRTNMTSATDLSGTRCDSENFDKTTYRYTGSDVQQYRVGTTGTAYINGNVEKSITLRMILANPIFKNLDGVLLGLNETLVIAPTDGTNIEKSAIASGGIRLNLQRLINEQNTSSGVNITSWSGDTTTQATWINLQAVYQTIYNSVEANKAKVTPAQAELAKRTSGTLSVSLPSCYTIKTKS
;
A
#
# COMPACT_ATOMS: atom_id res chain seq x y z
N MET A 1 -4.89 -44.41 -13.62
CA MET A 1 -6.18 -44.06 -14.27
C MET A 1 -6.61 -42.69 -13.81
N LYS A 2 -6.78 -41.76 -14.75
CA LYS A 2 -7.17 -40.37 -14.54
C LYS A 2 -8.66 -40.29 -14.22
N LYS A 3 -9.05 -39.51 -13.21
CA LYS A 3 -10.38 -38.89 -13.18
C LYS A 3 -10.22 -37.41 -12.86
N ARG A 4 -10.21 -36.61 -13.93
CA ARG A 4 -10.42 -35.16 -13.91
C ARG A 4 -11.92 -34.94 -13.76
N PHE A 5 -12.34 -34.23 -12.72
CA PHE A 5 -13.66 -33.61 -12.69
C PHE A 5 -13.54 -32.19 -13.26
N LEU A 6 -13.84 -32.10 -14.56
CA LEU A 6 -14.41 -30.92 -15.21
C LEU A 6 -15.92 -30.93 -14.93
N ILE A 7 -16.57 -29.74 -14.88
CA ILE A 7 -17.99 -29.41 -15.20
C ILE A 7 -18.38 -28.11 -14.45
N PRO A 8 -19.18 -27.16 -15.00
CA PRO A 8 -19.32 -26.74 -16.40
C PRO A 8 -19.51 -25.21 -16.59
N PHE A 9 -19.39 -24.77 -17.84
CA PHE A 9 -19.99 -23.54 -18.37
C PHE A 9 -21.52 -23.63 -18.39
N ALA A 10 -22.20 -22.52 -18.16
CA ALA A 10 -23.55 -22.28 -18.66
C ALA A 10 -23.64 -20.85 -19.24
N LEU A 11 -23.67 -20.77 -20.58
CA LEU A 11 -24.17 -19.64 -21.35
C LEU A 11 -25.68 -19.50 -21.14
N THR A 12 -26.18 -18.27 -20.99
CA THR A 12 -27.33 -17.74 -21.77
C THR A 12 -27.45 -16.21 -21.65
N GLY A 13 -27.09 -15.54 -22.75
CA GLY A 13 -27.72 -14.37 -23.39
C GLY A 13 -28.31 -13.21 -22.59
N LEU A 14 -27.75 -12.01 -22.82
CA LEU A 14 -28.47 -11.00 -23.59
C LEU A 14 -27.49 -10.12 -24.39
N THR A 15 -27.52 -10.30 -25.71
CA THR A 15 -26.92 -9.42 -26.73
C THR A 15 -27.78 -8.17 -26.91
N LEU A 16 -27.17 -6.98 -26.96
CA LEU A 16 -27.29 -5.98 -28.04
C LEU A 16 -26.59 -4.66 -27.66
N ALA A 17 -25.55 -4.33 -28.43
CA ALA A 17 -24.96 -3.01 -28.73
C ALA A 17 -23.41 -2.95 -28.60
N LEU A 18 -22.72 -3.88 -29.27
CA LEU A 18 -21.36 -3.68 -29.75
C LEU A 18 -21.37 -3.98 -31.25
N VAL A 19 -21.72 -2.96 -32.03
CA VAL A 19 -21.45 -2.93 -33.47
C VAL A 19 -20.52 -1.75 -33.68
N GLY A 20 -19.25 -2.03 -33.94
CA GLY A 20 -18.24 -1.00 -34.14
C GLY A 20 -16.81 -1.49 -34.37
N CYS A 21 -16.61 -2.71 -34.89
CA CYS A 21 -15.36 -3.19 -35.53
C CYS A 21 -15.67 -4.59 -36.09
N GLY A 22 -15.44 -4.98 -37.33
CA GLY A 22 -14.89 -4.35 -38.52
C GLY A 22 -15.10 -5.34 -39.69
N GLY A 23 -15.08 -4.85 -40.92
CA GLY A 23 -15.25 -5.70 -42.09
C GLY A 23 -14.71 -5.02 -43.34
N GLY A 24 -13.43 -5.28 -43.60
CA GLY A 24 -12.85 -5.39 -44.94
C GLY A 24 -12.96 -4.18 -45.87
N GLU A 25 -11.90 -3.37 -45.87
CA GLU A 25 -11.27 -2.89 -47.11
C GLU A 25 -9.88 -2.37 -46.77
N SER A 26 -8.87 -2.85 -47.50
CA SER A 26 -7.51 -2.33 -47.48
C SER A 26 -7.53 -0.87 -47.94
N SER A 27 -7.73 0.06 -47.00
CA SER A 27 -7.43 1.45 -47.21
C SER A 27 -6.08 1.72 -46.56
N THR A 28 -5.07 2.00 -47.39
CA THR A 28 -3.99 2.90 -46.97
C THR A 28 -4.66 4.16 -46.45
N VAL A 29 -4.78 4.28 -45.13
CA VAL A 29 -5.20 5.53 -44.49
C VAL A 29 -4.11 6.54 -44.82
N HIS A 30 -4.40 7.41 -45.77
CA HIS A 30 -3.64 8.64 -45.93
C HIS A 30 -3.96 9.50 -44.71
N GLU A 31 -3.21 9.32 -43.63
CA GLU A 31 -3.24 10.25 -42.51
C GLU A 31 -3.00 11.65 -43.08
N ASN A 32 -3.98 12.52 -42.90
CA ASN A 32 -3.81 13.92 -43.27
C ASN A 32 -2.67 14.45 -42.37
N PRO A 33 -1.51 14.86 -42.93
CA PRO A 33 -0.39 15.32 -42.13
C PRO A 33 -0.67 16.65 -41.40
N TYR A 34 -1.88 17.21 -41.59
CA TYR A 34 -2.40 18.40 -40.94
C TYR A 34 -3.49 18.11 -39.88
N GLN A 35 -3.76 16.85 -39.55
CA GLN A 35 -4.70 16.45 -38.49
C GLN A 35 -3.95 15.78 -37.33
N GLY A 36 -4.44 16.03 -36.11
CA GLY A 36 -3.96 15.34 -34.91
C GLY A 36 -4.56 13.95 -34.77
N ILE A 37 -4.39 13.32 -33.60
CA ILE A 37 -4.77 11.91 -33.41
C ILE A 37 -6.15 11.77 -32.78
N LYS A 38 -6.90 10.74 -33.19
CA LYS A 38 -8.12 10.29 -32.50
C LYS A 38 -7.77 9.16 -31.54
N THR A 39 -8.23 9.25 -30.29
CA THR A 39 -7.97 8.22 -29.27
C THR A 39 -9.22 7.47 -28.84
N TYR A 40 -9.05 6.19 -28.50
CA TYR A 40 -10.05 5.35 -27.87
C TYR A 40 -9.78 5.23 -26.36
N THR A 41 -10.81 4.95 -25.58
CA THR A 41 -10.69 4.88 -24.12
C THR A 41 -10.06 3.57 -23.67
N ASN A 42 -9.17 3.63 -22.68
CA ASN A 42 -8.61 2.51 -21.89
C ASN A 42 -7.77 1.45 -22.60
N GLY A 43 -7.73 1.43 -23.93
CA GLY A 43 -6.99 0.39 -24.65
C GLY A 43 -7.60 -0.99 -24.44
N CYS A 44 -6.74 -1.96 -24.19
CA CYS A 44 -7.16 -3.34 -23.96
C CYS A 44 -7.76 -3.51 -22.54
N ASP A 45 -8.86 -4.26 -22.43
CA ASP A 45 -9.55 -4.51 -21.15
C ASP A 45 -8.88 -5.65 -20.35
N ALA A 46 -8.24 -5.27 -19.25
CA ALA A 46 -7.53 -6.17 -18.36
C ALA A 46 -8.44 -7.11 -17.55
N ASP A 47 -9.70 -6.76 -17.34
CA ASP A 47 -10.61 -7.56 -16.52
C ASP A 47 -11.23 -8.70 -17.35
N SER A 48 -11.53 -8.45 -18.62
CA SER A 48 -12.14 -9.45 -19.50
C SER A 48 -11.13 -10.23 -20.36
N THR A 49 -9.90 -9.73 -20.57
CA THR A 49 -8.94 -10.33 -21.52
C THR A 49 -7.68 -10.86 -20.83
N GLU A 50 -7.45 -12.17 -20.89
CA GLU A 50 -6.30 -12.83 -20.22
C GLU A 50 -4.92 -12.31 -20.65
N LYS A 51 -4.75 -11.98 -21.93
CA LYS A 51 -3.47 -11.48 -22.48
C LYS A 51 -3.22 -10.01 -22.19
N CYS A 52 -4.13 -9.36 -21.50
CA CYS A 52 -4.13 -7.94 -21.29
C CYS A 52 -3.59 -7.58 -19.91
N LEU A 53 -2.65 -6.64 -19.89
CA LEU A 53 -2.08 -6.08 -18.69
C LEU A 53 -2.61 -4.66 -18.50
N GLY A 54 -3.51 -4.49 -17.52
CA GLY A 54 -3.97 -3.19 -17.09
C GLY A 54 -2.88 -2.47 -16.30
N PHE A 55 -2.85 -1.15 -16.39
CA PHE A 55 -1.99 -0.28 -15.61
C PHE A 55 -2.77 0.93 -15.09
N TYR A 56 -2.22 1.61 -14.08
CA TYR A 56 -2.61 2.96 -13.71
C TYR A 56 -1.40 3.86 -13.53
N VAL A 57 -1.60 5.16 -13.67
CA VAL A 57 -0.58 6.18 -13.37
C VAL A 57 -0.75 6.67 -11.93
N ASP A 58 0.33 6.73 -11.15
CA ASP A 58 0.32 7.14 -9.74
C ASP A 58 -0.18 8.57 -9.52
N TYR A 59 0.17 9.47 -10.44
CA TYR A 59 -0.50 10.75 -10.60
C TYR A 59 -1.76 10.54 -11.44
N PRO A 60 -2.97 10.77 -10.89
CA PRO A 60 -4.22 10.49 -11.57
C PRO A 60 -4.48 11.47 -12.73
N VAL A 61 -4.00 11.15 -13.93
CA VAL A 61 -4.22 11.96 -15.14
C VAL A 61 -5.23 11.27 -16.06
N GLU A 62 -6.42 11.83 -16.17
CA GLU A 62 -7.42 11.42 -17.16
C GLU A 62 -7.07 11.98 -18.54
N GLY A 63 -7.26 11.18 -19.60
CA GLY A 63 -7.08 11.63 -20.97
C GLY A 63 -5.62 11.68 -21.45
N LEU A 64 -4.67 11.14 -20.67
CA LEU A 64 -3.26 11.00 -21.06
C LEU A 64 -3.14 10.00 -22.22
N ASN A 65 -2.55 10.41 -23.33
CA ASN A 65 -2.47 9.56 -24.50
C ASN A 65 -1.41 8.47 -24.34
N PHE A 66 -1.70 7.28 -24.85
CA PHE A 66 -0.73 6.19 -24.94
C PHE A 66 -0.94 5.31 -26.18
N ASP A 67 0.17 4.77 -26.69
CA ASP A 67 0.17 3.74 -27.74
C ASP A 67 0.78 2.44 -27.17
N CYS A 68 0.24 1.29 -27.54
CA CYS A 68 0.79 -0.02 -27.18
C CYS A 68 1.69 -0.52 -28.31
N SER A 69 2.90 -1.01 -28.00
CA SER A 69 3.90 -1.33 -29.03
C SER A 69 3.47 -2.34 -30.10
N THR A 70 2.56 -3.26 -29.78
CA THR A 70 2.03 -4.23 -30.76
C THR A 70 0.76 -3.76 -31.47
N ASP A 71 0.12 -2.69 -31.01
CA ASP A 71 -1.01 -2.06 -31.71
C ASP A 71 -0.50 -0.85 -32.51
N THR A 72 -0.34 -1.05 -33.82
CA THR A 72 0.16 -0.01 -34.72
C THR A 72 -0.95 0.82 -35.37
N GLN A 73 -2.22 0.61 -35.00
CA GLN A 73 -3.37 1.24 -35.65
C GLN A 73 -4.16 2.14 -34.71
N ASN A 74 -4.19 1.82 -33.41
CA ASN A 74 -5.01 2.52 -32.44
C ASN A 74 -4.16 3.36 -31.49
N HIS A 75 -4.71 4.52 -31.14
CA HIS A 75 -4.20 5.38 -30.08
C HIS A 75 -5.20 5.39 -28.94
N TYR A 76 -4.70 5.45 -27.71
CA TYR A 76 -5.56 5.37 -26.52
C TYR A 76 -5.39 6.56 -25.61
N SER A 77 -6.33 6.69 -24.67
CA SER A 77 -6.20 7.62 -23.56
C SER A 77 -6.66 7.00 -22.24
N THR A 78 -5.97 7.34 -21.16
CA THR A 78 -6.33 6.91 -19.80
C THR A 78 -7.72 7.40 -19.40
N LYS A 79 -8.38 6.67 -18.50
CA LYS A 79 -9.67 7.06 -17.88
C LYS A 79 -9.62 6.87 -16.37
N ILE A 80 -10.36 7.68 -15.63
CA ILE A 80 -10.50 7.47 -14.19
C ILE A 80 -11.50 6.34 -13.91
N GLU A 81 -11.02 5.27 -13.28
CA GLU A 81 -11.83 4.12 -12.85
C GLU A 81 -11.47 3.77 -11.41
N GLY A 82 -12.45 3.76 -10.51
CA GLY A 82 -12.21 3.57 -9.08
C GLY A 82 -11.26 4.61 -8.47
N GLY A 83 -11.20 5.80 -9.06
CA GLY A 83 -10.28 6.87 -8.69
C GLY A 83 -8.87 6.73 -9.27
N LEU A 84 -8.56 5.70 -10.07
CA LEU A 84 -7.23 5.51 -10.68
C LEU A 84 -7.26 5.86 -12.17
N ALA A 85 -6.21 6.52 -12.68
CA ALA A 85 -6.07 6.81 -14.10
C ALA A 85 -5.55 5.58 -14.84
N SER A 86 -6.48 4.80 -15.39
CA SER A 86 -6.25 3.45 -15.90
C SER A 86 -6.11 3.38 -17.42
N GLY A 87 -5.38 2.38 -17.89
CA GLY A 87 -5.28 1.96 -19.29
C GLY A 87 -4.80 0.51 -19.39
N GLY A 88 -4.66 -0.04 -20.60
CA GLY A 88 -4.21 -1.41 -20.79
C GLY A 88 -3.59 -1.68 -22.15
N CYS A 89 -2.55 -2.52 -22.14
CA CYS A 89 -1.85 -3.05 -23.31
C CYS A 89 -1.71 -4.57 -23.21
N LEU A 90 -1.18 -5.24 -24.24
CA LEU A 90 -0.91 -6.67 -24.14
C LEU A 90 0.29 -6.95 -23.22
N ILE A 91 0.33 -8.14 -22.61
CA ILE A 91 1.47 -8.56 -21.80
C ILE A 91 2.74 -8.57 -22.67
N GLY A 92 3.80 -7.91 -22.19
CA GLY A 92 5.06 -7.73 -22.90
C GLY A 92 5.11 -6.47 -23.78
N ASP A 93 4.01 -5.72 -23.89
CA ASP A 93 4.01 -4.44 -24.58
C ASP A 93 4.78 -3.36 -23.81
N LYS A 94 5.13 -2.37 -24.61
CA LYS A 94 5.64 -1.07 -24.25
C LYS A 94 4.52 -0.04 -24.40
N ALA A 95 4.32 0.79 -23.38
CA ALA A 95 3.31 1.85 -23.36
C ALA A 95 3.99 3.21 -23.61
N LYS A 96 3.75 3.78 -24.79
CA LYS A 96 4.33 5.06 -25.21
C LYS A 96 3.41 6.21 -24.83
N PHE A 97 3.77 6.98 -23.81
CA PHE A 97 2.96 8.10 -23.32
C PHE A 97 3.26 9.42 -24.01
N PHE A 98 2.21 10.22 -24.21
CA PHE A 98 2.30 11.57 -24.79
C PHE A 98 1.03 12.39 -24.55
N ILE A 99 1.07 13.67 -24.95
CA ILE A 99 -0.11 14.55 -24.99
C ILE A 99 -0.23 15.14 -26.39
N GLN A 100 -1.37 14.91 -27.04
CA GLN A 100 -1.72 15.45 -28.35
C GLN A 100 -3.25 15.52 -28.52
N GLY A 101 -3.73 16.59 -29.16
CA GLY A 101 -5.14 16.76 -29.53
C GLY A 101 -5.46 16.29 -30.95
N THR A 102 -6.74 16.13 -31.26
CA THR A 102 -7.24 15.83 -32.62
C THR A 102 -7.02 16.97 -33.60
N GLU A 103 -6.97 18.21 -33.11
CA GLU A 103 -6.72 19.42 -33.91
C GLU A 103 -5.28 19.94 -33.81
N SER A 104 -4.39 19.22 -33.12
CA SER A 104 -3.01 19.65 -32.89
C SER A 104 -2.02 18.72 -33.56
N LEU A 105 -1.18 19.30 -34.43
CA LEU A 105 0.04 18.65 -34.91
C LEU A 105 1.16 18.66 -33.88
N ARG A 106 1.04 19.49 -32.85
CA ARG A 106 2.02 19.63 -31.79
C ARG A 106 1.82 18.57 -30.74
N LYS A 107 2.93 17.99 -30.30
CA LYS A 107 2.98 16.87 -29.37
C LYS A 107 3.94 17.13 -28.22
N ILE A 108 3.56 16.70 -27.02
CA ILE A 108 4.46 16.55 -25.87
C ILE A 108 4.77 15.07 -25.73
N THR A 109 6.02 14.67 -25.93
CA THR A 109 6.45 13.26 -25.86
C THR A 109 7.01 12.92 -24.49
N LEU A 110 6.44 11.91 -23.82
CA LEU A 110 6.80 11.52 -22.45
C LEU A 110 7.55 10.18 -22.36
N GLY A 111 7.72 9.43 -23.44
CA GLY A 111 8.56 8.23 -23.45
C GLY A 111 7.80 6.91 -23.43
N ASP A 112 8.58 5.83 -23.50
CA ASP A 112 8.12 4.46 -23.72
C ASP A 112 8.39 3.57 -22.50
N VAL A 113 7.34 3.32 -21.71
CA VAL A 113 7.41 2.53 -20.49
C VAL A 113 7.29 1.05 -20.83
N ASP A 114 8.34 0.29 -20.52
CA ASP A 114 8.38 -1.16 -20.68
C ASP A 114 7.57 -1.84 -19.55
N LEU A 115 6.34 -2.25 -19.88
CA LEU A 115 5.45 -2.85 -18.89
C LEU A 115 5.98 -4.18 -18.36
N SER A 116 6.86 -4.88 -19.11
CA SER A 116 7.49 -6.11 -18.63
C SER A 116 8.46 -5.87 -17.47
N LYS A 117 9.02 -4.67 -17.36
CA LYS A 117 9.90 -4.27 -16.25
C LYS A 117 9.11 -3.80 -15.01
N ILE A 118 7.90 -3.29 -15.21
CA ILE A 118 7.02 -2.86 -14.12
C ILE A 118 6.26 -4.06 -13.56
N ARG A 119 5.63 -4.83 -14.45
CA ARG A 119 4.79 -5.99 -14.12
C ARG A 119 4.81 -7.03 -15.25
N PRO A 120 5.74 -8.00 -15.21
CA PRO A 120 5.84 -9.06 -16.23
C PRO A 120 4.69 -10.08 -16.15
N LEU A 121 4.03 -10.20 -15.01
CA LEU A 121 2.93 -11.16 -14.78
C LEU A 121 1.62 -10.44 -14.51
N LYS A 122 0.59 -10.82 -15.27
CA LYS A 122 -0.79 -10.43 -14.96
C LYS A 122 -1.23 -11.10 -13.66
N VAL A 123 -1.76 -10.30 -12.75
CA VAL A 123 -2.49 -10.77 -11.56
C VAL A 123 -3.85 -10.12 -11.60
N SER A 124 -4.91 -10.93 -11.58
CA SER A 124 -6.28 -10.45 -11.63
C SER A 124 -6.55 -9.45 -10.49
N GLY A 125 -7.22 -8.33 -10.80
CA GLY A 125 -7.52 -7.27 -9.84
C GLY A 125 -6.31 -6.47 -9.35
N GLN A 126 -5.13 -6.65 -9.95
CA GLN A 126 -3.93 -5.90 -9.61
C GLN A 126 -3.26 -5.35 -10.88
N PRO A 127 -3.62 -4.14 -11.33
CA PRO A 127 -2.95 -3.48 -12.45
C PRO A 127 -1.48 -3.15 -12.14
N ALA A 128 -0.67 -2.91 -13.18
CA ALA A 128 0.67 -2.35 -13.05
C ALA A 128 0.60 -0.90 -12.55
N ALA A 129 1.41 -0.56 -11.55
CA ALA A 129 1.50 0.81 -11.05
C ALA A 129 2.64 1.52 -11.77
N ILE A 130 2.31 2.49 -12.63
CA ILE A 130 3.30 3.30 -13.36
C ILE A 130 3.47 4.62 -12.63
N GLY A 131 4.67 4.85 -12.10
CA GLY A 131 5.02 6.13 -11.51
C GLY A 131 5.37 7.18 -12.56
N LEU A 132 5.19 8.46 -12.25
CA LEU A 132 5.81 9.53 -13.05
C LEU A 132 7.33 9.37 -13.16
N VAL A 133 7.95 8.75 -12.16
CA VAL A 133 9.38 8.40 -12.17
C VAL A 133 9.70 7.30 -13.19
N ASP A 134 8.77 6.38 -13.47
CA ASP A 134 8.93 5.34 -14.49
C ASP A 134 8.81 5.96 -15.90
N ILE A 135 7.88 6.90 -16.07
CA ILE A 135 7.77 7.72 -17.29
C ILE A 135 9.06 8.53 -17.50
N ALA A 136 9.55 9.22 -16.46
CA ALA A 136 10.82 9.95 -16.54
C ALA A 136 12.02 9.03 -16.83
N THR A 137 12.04 7.81 -16.29
CA THR A 137 13.05 6.80 -16.60
C THR A 137 13.00 6.43 -18.09
N ALA A 138 11.80 6.31 -18.67
CA ALA A 138 11.62 6.08 -20.10
C ALA A 138 12.03 7.29 -20.96
N MET A 139 11.83 8.53 -20.49
CA MET A 139 12.29 9.75 -21.17
C MET A 139 13.80 9.85 -21.25
N THR A 140 14.48 9.51 -20.15
CA THR A 140 15.93 9.70 -19.99
C THR A 140 16.75 8.47 -20.34
N GLY A 141 16.12 7.29 -20.40
CA GLY A 141 16.78 6.01 -20.58
C GLY A 141 17.57 5.52 -19.36
N LYS A 142 17.45 6.17 -18.19
CA LYS A 142 18.18 5.80 -16.97
C LYS A 142 17.31 5.91 -15.71
N ALA A 143 17.49 4.96 -14.80
CA ALA A 143 16.82 4.98 -13.50
C ALA A 143 17.42 6.07 -12.59
N PRO A 144 16.61 6.74 -11.75
CA PRO A 144 17.11 7.73 -10.81
C PRO A 144 17.92 7.06 -9.70
N THR A 145 18.95 7.76 -9.25
CA THR A 145 19.83 7.36 -8.14
C THR A 145 19.63 8.20 -6.89
N SER A 146 19.05 9.39 -7.02
CA SER A 146 18.72 10.27 -5.90
C SER A 146 17.43 11.06 -6.16
N MET A 147 16.75 11.50 -5.10
CA MET A 147 15.60 12.40 -5.19
C MET A 147 16.02 13.87 -5.08
N THR A 148 17.03 14.26 -5.88
CA THR A 148 17.62 15.61 -5.91
C THR A 148 17.70 16.14 -7.34
N MET A 149 17.70 17.47 -7.50
CA MET A 149 17.76 18.12 -8.82
C MET A 149 19.06 17.87 -9.60
N ASN A 150 20.07 17.26 -8.97
CA ASN A 150 21.31 16.84 -9.63
C ASN A 150 21.15 15.53 -10.43
N ASP A 151 20.08 14.76 -10.17
CA ASP A 151 19.74 13.56 -10.92
C ASP A 151 18.79 13.92 -12.06
N ASP A 152 19.23 13.72 -13.31
CA ASP A 152 18.45 14.09 -14.49
C ASP A 152 17.06 13.44 -14.54
N THR A 153 16.94 12.17 -14.13
CA THR A 153 15.65 11.47 -14.16
C THR A 153 14.71 12.02 -13.11
N PHE A 154 15.24 12.34 -11.93
CA PHE A 154 14.46 13.03 -10.91
C PHE A 154 14.08 14.46 -11.35
N LYS A 155 14.99 15.21 -11.97
CA LYS A 155 14.70 16.53 -12.55
C LYS A 155 13.56 16.47 -13.57
N VAL A 156 13.58 15.49 -14.48
CA VAL A 156 12.47 15.24 -15.41
C VAL A 156 11.18 14.90 -14.67
N THR A 157 11.24 14.06 -13.63
CA THR A 157 10.07 13.76 -12.78
C THR A 157 9.45 15.04 -12.19
N VAL A 158 10.28 15.95 -11.67
CA VAL A 158 9.83 17.27 -11.17
C VAL A 158 9.20 18.09 -12.29
N GLY A 159 9.79 18.09 -13.49
CA GLY A 159 9.22 18.77 -14.65
C GLY A 159 7.82 18.26 -15.03
N LEU A 160 7.62 16.94 -15.04
CA LEU A 160 6.31 16.32 -15.28
C LEU A 160 5.28 16.75 -14.24
N VAL A 161 5.65 16.73 -12.96
CA VAL A 161 4.79 17.21 -11.86
C VAL A 161 4.41 18.67 -12.06
N ARG A 162 5.36 19.54 -12.45
CA ARG A 162 5.07 20.96 -12.70
C ARG A 162 4.06 21.16 -13.81
N VAL A 163 4.18 20.41 -14.91
CA VAL A 163 3.21 20.49 -16.02
C VAL A 163 1.82 20.06 -15.54
N LEU A 164 1.71 18.92 -14.87
CA LEU A 164 0.42 18.39 -14.41
C LEU A 164 -0.24 19.30 -13.35
N GLN A 165 0.55 19.83 -12.40
CA GLN A 165 0.03 20.78 -11.41
C GLN A 165 -0.37 22.12 -12.02
N ALA A 166 0.36 22.61 -13.03
CA ALA A 166 0.00 23.85 -13.71
C ALA A 166 -1.36 23.71 -14.42
N ILE A 167 -1.62 22.58 -15.08
CA ILE A 167 -2.93 22.27 -15.68
C ILE A 167 -4.01 22.26 -14.59
N ALA A 168 -3.76 21.55 -13.49
CA ALA A 168 -4.71 21.43 -12.39
C ALA A 168 -5.06 22.79 -11.77
N VAL A 169 -4.09 23.67 -11.61
CA VAL A 169 -4.27 25.01 -11.04
C VAL A 169 -5.00 25.93 -12.03
N GLU A 170 -4.66 25.89 -13.32
CA GLU A 170 -5.35 26.70 -14.35
C GLU A 170 -6.84 26.32 -14.48
N GLN A 171 -7.17 25.04 -14.30
CA GLN A 171 -8.55 24.55 -14.26
C GLN A 171 -9.28 24.84 -12.94
N GLU A 172 -8.60 25.42 -11.95
CA GLU A 172 -9.05 25.48 -10.55
C GLU A 172 -9.42 24.10 -9.95
N ALA A 173 -8.91 23.02 -10.55
CA ALA A 173 -9.13 21.66 -10.11
C ALA A 173 -8.28 21.33 -8.87
N ASN A 174 -7.21 22.08 -8.59
CA ASN A 174 -6.33 21.77 -7.47
C ASN A 174 -5.55 22.98 -6.93
N GLN A 175 -4.97 22.83 -5.73
CA GLN A 175 -3.93 23.72 -5.21
C GLN A 175 -2.53 23.20 -5.56
N ALA A 176 -1.55 24.09 -5.71
CA ALA A 176 -0.17 23.71 -5.94
C ALA A 176 0.35 22.85 -4.77
N GLY A 177 1.06 21.77 -5.06
CA GLY A 177 1.54 20.84 -4.04
C GLY A 177 0.50 19.84 -3.54
N ASP A 178 -0.68 19.74 -4.12
CA ASP A 178 -1.63 18.65 -3.85
C ASP A 178 -1.64 17.66 -5.03
N ILE A 179 -1.97 16.40 -4.76
CA ILE A 179 -2.05 15.32 -5.77
C ILE A 179 -3.53 14.97 -5.93
N GLN A 180 -4.15 15.51 -6.97
CA GLN A 180 -5.56 15.31 -7.28
C GLN A 180 -5.73 14.92 -8.75
N PRO A 181 -6.87 14.32 -9.13
CA PRO A 181 -7.20 14.03 -10.52
C PRO A 181 -7.06 15.26 -11.41
N VAL A 182 -6.40 15.07 -12.56
CA VAL A 182 -6.24 16.09 -13.60
C VAL A 182 -6.85 15.59 -14.89
N GLU A 183 -7.67 16.43 -15.52
CA GLU A 183 -8.31 16.10 -16.80
C GLU A 183 -7.59 16.77 -17.97
N LEU A 184 -7.03 15.96 -18.87
CA LEU A 184 -6.55 16.41 -20.18
C LEU A 184 -7.70 16.41 -21.20
N SER A 185 -8.59 17.40 -21.07
CA SER A 185 -9.73 17.56 -21.98
C SER A 185 -9.31 17.78 -23.43
N GLU A 186 -10.21 17.52 -24.38
CA GLU A 186 -9.95 17.76 -25.82
C GLU A 186 -9.53 19.21 -26.08
N LYS A 187 -10.17 20.18 -25.40
CA LYS A 187 -9.82 21.61 -25.52
C LYS A 187 -8.36 21.87 -25.13
N ILE A 188 -7.90 21.31 -24.01
CA ILE A 188 -6.52 21.50 -23.54
C ILE A 188 -5.53 20.87 -24.50
N LYS A 189 -5.82 19.64 -24.97
CA LYS A 189 -4.96 18.94 -25.92
C LYS A 189 -4.93 19.63 -27.28
N ASN A 190 -6.05 20.18 -27.76
CA ASN A 190 -6.12 20.90 -29.04
C ASN A 190 -5.41 22.25 -28.97
N ASN A 191 -5.35 22.90 -27.81
CA ASN A 191 -4.58 24.14 -27.62
C ASN A 191 -3.06 23.95 -27.75
N LEU A 192 -2.55 22.71 -27.80
CA LEU A 192 -1.16 22.45 -28.15
C LEU A 192 -0.80 23.01 -29.53
N LYS A 193 -1.78 23.25 -30.43
CA LYS A 193 -1.55 23.92 -31.73
C LYS A 193 -0.91 25.31 -31.61
N ASN A 194 -0.96 25.93 -30.42
CA ASN A 194 -0.33 27.21 -30.14
C ASN A 194 1.20 27.09 -29.91
N LEU A 195 1.73 25.87 -29.75
CA LEU A 195 3.15 25.63 -29.61
C LEU A 195 3.89 25.85 -30.94
N VAL A 196 5.08 26.44 -30.84
CA VAL A 196 5.95 26.68 -32.00
C VAL A 196 6.62 25.39 -32.47
N THR A 197 6.98 24.50 -31.53
CA THR A 197 7.60 23.20 -31.80
C THR A 197 7.04 22.15 -30.85
N ASP A 198 7.27 20.88 -31.18
CA ASP A 198 7.05 19.80 -30.23
C ASP A 198 7.95 19.96 -29.00
N VAL A 199 7.54 19.32 -27.91
CA VAL A 199 8.28 19.26 -26.66
C VAL A 199 8.59 17.81 -26.35
N GLY A 200 9.84 17.52 -25.99
CA GLY A 200 10.30 16.16 -25.74
C GLY A 200 11.32 16.07 -24.61
N PRO A 201 11.90 14.88 -24.40
CA PRO A 201 12.80 14.60 -23.27
C PRO A 201 13.95 15.59 -23.10
N ALA A 202 14.56 16.05 -24.20
CA ALA A 202 15.66 17.03 -24.15
C ALA A 202 15.25 18.35 -23.47
N ASP A 203 14.02 18.80 -23.69
CA ASP A 203 13.52 20.06 -23.17
C ASP A 203 13.26 20.01 -21.66
N PHE A 204 12.85 18.84 -21.15
CA PHE A 204 12.70 18.59 -19.72
C PHE A 204 14.06 18.49 -19.04
N LEU A 205 15.05 17.90 -19.72
CA LEU A 205 16.41 17.74 -19.21
C LEU A 205 17.14 19.08 -19.09
N ASP A 206 17.07 19.94 -20.10
CA ASP A 206 17.74 21.25 -20.09
C ASP A 206 16.90 22.35 -19.42
N GLY A 207 15.60 22.13 -19.23
CA GLY A 207 14.68 23.07 -18.58
C GLY A 207 13.97 24.02 -19.56
N THR A 208 14.26 23.95 -20.86
CA THR A 208 13.64 24.81 -21.89
C THR A 208 12.16 24.54 -22.09
N TYR A 209 11.64 23.40 -21.59
CA TYR A 209 10.21 23.08 -21.60
C TYR A 209 9.35 24.20 -20.98
N VAL A 210 9.86 24.93 -19.96
CA VAL A 210 9.12 26.01 -19.29
C VAL A 210 8.74 27.13 -20.28
N GLU A 211 9.70 27.61 -21.07
CA GLU A 211 9.43 28.68 -22.05
C GLU A 211 8.73 28.12 -23.29
N LYS A 212 9.07 26.91 -23.74
CA LYS A 212 8.41 26.28 -24.89
C LYS A 212 6.92 26.06 -24.67
N LEU A 213 6.52 25.66 -23.45
CA LEU A 213 5.12 25.39 -23.13
C LEU A 213 4.30 26.65 -22.84
N LYS A 214 4.91 27.80 -22.60
CA LYS A 214 4.25 29.06 -22.22
C LYS A 214 3.08 29.50 -23.12
N PRO A 215 3.11 29.32 -24.47
CA PRO A 215 1.95 29.64 -25.33
C PRO A 215 0.73 28.73 -25.10
N TRP A 216 0.93 27.58 -24.47
CA TRP A 216 -0.11 26.59 -24.14
C TRP A 216 -0.47 26.61 -22.66
N LEU A 217 0.52 26.69 -21.78
CA LEU A 217 0.41 26.54 -20.33
C LEU A 217 1.53 27.30 -19.61
N ASN A 218 1.17 28.12 -18.62
CA ASN A 218 2.18 28.79 -17.80
C ASN A 218 2.70 27.89 -16.67
N VAL A 219 3.70 27.06 -16.98
CA VAL A 219 4.32 26.15 -16.00
C VAL A 219 5.06 26.88 -14.87
N SER A 220 5.47 28.13 -15.10
CA SER A 220 6.15 28.95 -14.08
C SER A 220 5.24 29.34 -12.91
N ALA A 221 3.91 29.15 -13.03
CA ALA A 221 2.97 29.30 -11.94
C ALA A 221 3.16 28.27 -10.82
N ILE A 222 3.84 27.15 -11.11
CA ILE A 222 4.19 26.13 -10.11
C ILE A 222 5.67 26.29 -9.75
N ASP A 223 5.90 26.63 -8.49
CA ASP A 223 7.22 26.70 -7.88
C ASP A 223 7.94 25.34 -7.94
N GLU A 224 9.24 25.38 -8.24
CA GLU A 224 10.05 24.16 -8.45
C GLU A 224 10.22 23.36 -7.15
N ASN A 225 10.36 24.03 -6.00
CA ASN A 225 10.48 23.34 -4.71
C ASN A 225 9.17 22.63 -4.35
N THR A 226 8.02 23.27 -4.58
CA THR A 226 6.69 22.67 -4.38
C THR A 226 6.50 21.41 -5.24
N ALA A 227 6.91 21.46 -6.51
CA ALA A 227 6.87 20.30 -7.38
C ALA A 227 7.87 19.21 -7.00
N LYS A 228 9.07 19.59 -6.54
CA LYS A 228 10.07 18.66 -5.99
C LYS A 228 9.53 17.89 -4.78
N GLU A 229 8.91 18.57 -3.82
CA GLU A 229 8.28 17.93 -2.66
C GLU A 229 7.13 17.00 -3.08
N THR A 230 6.39 17.36 -4.12
CA THR A 230 5.35 16.50 -4.70
C THR A 230 5.93 15.25 -5.36
N ALA A 231 7.00 15.39 -6.15
CA ALA A 231 7.69 14.26 -6.77
C ALA A 231 8.25 13.29 -5.71
N GLN A 232 8.85 13.81 -4.63
CA GLN A 232 9.31 13.00 -3.51
C GLN A 232 8.16 12.23 -2.84
N ARG A 233 7.02 12.88 -2.61
CA ARG A 233 5.84 12.23 -2.04
C ARG A 233 5.28 11.12 -2.94
N LEU A 234 5.17 11.33 -4.25
CA LEU A 234 4.71 10.29 -5.19
C LEU A 234 5.62 9.06 -5.17
N ILE A 235 6.94 9.29 -5.25
CA ILE A 235 7.95 8.24 -5.19
C ILE A 235 7.86 7.48 -3.86
N GLN A 236 7.73 8.19 -2.73
CA GLN A 236 7.58 7.57 -1.42
C GLN A 236 6.26 6.80 -1.28
N GLN A 237 5.17 7.35 -1.82
CA GLN A 237 3.82 6.81 -1.72
C GLN A 237 3.70 5.40 -2.30
N SER A 238 4.52 5.09 -3.31
CA SER A 238 4.60 3.75 -3.87
C SER A 238 4.95 2.64 -2.87
N LEU A 239 5.53 2.96 -1.71
CA LEU A 239 5.84 2.03 -0.62
C LEU A 239 4.78 2.01 0.49
N VAL A 240 3.75 2.85 0.42
CA VAL A 240 2.69 2.93 1.44
C VAL A 240 1.78 1.73 1.31
N ASN A 241 1.98 0.77 2.20
CA ASN A 241 1.39 -0.55 2.09
C ASN A 241 1.38 -1.28 3.42
N ILE A 242 0.74 -2.43 3.37
CA ILE A 242 0.89 -3.48 4.37
C ILE A 242 1.94 -4.46 3.84
N TYR A 243 2.86 -4.82 4.72
CA TYR A 243 3.89 -5.82 4.45
C TYR A 243 3.68 -6.98 5.41
N SER A 244 3.46 -8.16 4.86
CA SER A 244 3.16 -9.35 5.66
C SER A 244 4.00 -10.55 5.23
N THR A 245 4.15 -11.50 6.13
CA THR A 245 4.66 -12.84 5.82
C THR A 245 3.53 -13.84 6.05
N ASN A 246 3.43 -14.89 5.24
CA ASN A 246 2.41 -15.92 5.42
C ASN A 246 3.04 -17.30 5.59
N PHE A 247 2.42 -18.13 6.44
CA PHE A 247 2.71 -19.56 6.54
C PHE A 247 1.92 -20.31 5.45
N LEU A 248 2.34 -20.20 4.20
CA LEU A 248 1.66 -20.91 3.11
C LEU A 248 2.08 -22.39 3.11
N ILE A 249 1.37 -23.21 3.90
CA ILE A 249 1.52 -24.67 3.89
C ILE A 249 0.62 -25.25 2.79
N PHE A 250 1.07 -25.25 1.53
CA PHE A 250 0.36 -25.97 0.47
C PHE A 250 0.70 -27.47 0.54
N SER A 251 -0.21 -28.27 1.07
CA SER A 251 -0.15 -29.73 0.96
C SER A 251 -0.51 -30.15 -0.48
N GLY A 252 0.46 -30.15 -1.40
CA GLY A 252 0.16 -30.62 -2.77
C GLY A 252 1.29 -30.62 -3.81
N ALA A 253 2.41 -29.95 -3.59
CA ALA A 253 3.52 -29.99 -4.53
C ALA A 253 4.85 -29.71 -3.82
N ASN A 254 5.95 -30.23 -4.38
CA ASN A 254 7.34 -29.93 -4.02
C ASN A 254 7.64 -28.42 -4.19
N VAL A 255 7.08 -27.57 -3.33
CA VAL A 255 7.25 -26.11 -3.38
C VAL A 255 7.88 -25.69 -2.05
N ASP A 256 9.14 -25.26 -2.08
CA ASP A 256 9.83 -24.71 -0.91
C ASP A 256 9.45 -23.23 -0.75
N LEU A 257 8.22 -22.99 -0.26
CA LEU A 257 7.85 -21.67 0.29
C LEU A 257 8.38 -21.63 1.72
N GLN A 258 9.54 -21.01 1.91
CA GLN A 258 10.15 -20.92 3.23
C GLN A 258 9.42 -19.95 4.15
N GLY A 259 8.60 -19.03 3.62
CA GLY A 259 7.90 -18.06 4.45
C GLY A 259 8.92 -17.22 5.22
N PHE A 260 8.77 -17.10 6.54
CA PHE A 260 9.75 -16.47 7.41
C PHE A 260 10.33 -17.52 8.36
N THR A 261 11.43 -18.15 7.94
CA THR A 261 12.02 -19.28 8.67
C THR A 261 13.54 -19.23 8.68
N GLY A 262 14.17 -19.94 9.62
CA GLY A 262 15.63 -19.98 9.77
C GLY A 262 16.08 -20.99 10.80
N LYS A 263 17.38 -21.06 11.05
CA LYS A 263 18.01 -22.03 11.94
C LYS A 263 19.07 -21.38 12.80
N SER A 264 19.37 -22.04 13.91
CA SER A 264 20.52 -21.77 14.78
C SER A 264 21.83 -22.24 14.14
N ASP A 265 22.87 -21.42 14.32
CA ASP A 265 24.26 -21.76 13.95
C ASP A 265 24.87 -22.75 14.94
N LEU A 266 24.50 -22.69 16.23
CA LEU A 266 24.98 -23.64 17.25
C LEU A 266 24.34 -25.03 17.12
N SER A 267 23.09 -25.12 16.65
CA SER A 267 22.39 -26.39 16.45
C SER A 267 21.38 -26.28 15.31
N THR A 268 21.70 -26.87 14.14
CA THR A 268 20.82 -26.84 12.96
C THR A 268 19.50 -27.59 13.13
N LYS A 269 19.29 -28.26 14.28
CA LYS A 269 18.00 -28.86 14.69
C LYS A 269 17.07 -27.85 15.37
N ASN A 270 17.63 -26.76 15.90
CA ASN A 270 16.89 -25.67 16.48
C ASN A 270 16.45 -24.75 15.34
N GLU A 271 15.14 -24.77 15.06
CA GLU A 271 14.50 -24.06 13.96
C GLU A 271 13.84 -22.79 14.52
N SER A 272 13.70 -21.79 13.65
CA SER A 272 12.93 -20.58 13.90
C SER A 272 11.89 -20.41 12.81
N ILE A 273 10.66 -20.10 13.21
CA ILE A 273 9.61 -19.65 12.30
C ILE A 273 9.04 -18.33 12.83
N ALA A 274 8.55 -17.46 11.96
CA ALA A 274 7.93 -16.22 12.36
C ALA A 274 6.76 -15.80 11.44
N ASN A 275 5.90 -14.93 11.96
CA ASN A 275 4.83 -14.27 11.22
C ASN A 275 4.86 -12.78 11.52
N MET A 276 4.78 -11.94 10.49
CA MET A 276 4.98 -10.51 10.59
C MET A 276 3.85 -9.76 9.89
N TYR A 277 3.43 -8.65 10.51
CA TYR A 277 2.64 -7.60 9.88
C TYR A 277 3.25 -6.23 10.18
N LEU A 278 3.46 -5.47 9.11
CA LEU A 278 3.94 -4.10 9.16
C LEU A 278 3.04 -3.19 8.33
N VAL A 279 3.01 -1.93 8.70
CA VAL A 279 2.49 -0.82 7.90
C VAL A 279 3.64 0.11 7.60
N THR A 280 3.78 0.49 6.32
CA THR A 280 4.58 1.66 5.94
C THR A 280 3.63 2.81 5.63
N ASP A 281 3.85 3.94 6.28
CA ASP A 281 3.03 5.13 6.13
C ASP A 281 3.50 6.08 5.03
N ARG A 282 2.77 7.18 4.81
CA ARG A 282 3.00 8.12 3.70
C ARG A 282 4.29 8.91 3.82
N GLN A 283 4.87 9.00 5.02
CA GLN A 283 6.18 9.59 5.24
C GLN A 283 7.33 8.57 5.15
N GLY A 284 7.01 7.29 4.94
CA GLY A 284 7.99 6.22 4.70
C GLY A 284 8.51 5.54 5.97
N TYR A 285 7.83 5.68 7.10
CA TYR A 285 8.16 4.93 8.30
C TYR A 285 7.43 3.59 8.29
N SER A 286 8.18 2.52 8.52
CA SER A 286 7.67 1.16 8.69
C SER A 286 7.56 0.84 10.19
N MET A 287 6.42 0.28 10.59
CA MET A 287 6.13 -0.08 11.99
C MET A 287 5.24 -1.33 12.07
N GLY A 288 5.25 -2.01 13.22
CA GLY A 288 4.41 -3.19 13.46
C GLY A 288 5.09 -4.20 14.36
N TYR A 289 4.86 -5.49 14.13
CA TYR A 289 5.53 -6.55 14.91
C TYR A 289 5.59 -7.88 14.18
N ALA A 290 6.42 -8.77 14.72
CA ALA A 290 6.46 -10.18 14.37
C ALA A 290 6.17 -11.06 15.59
N MET A 291 5.57 -12.22 15.36
CA MET A 291 5.49 -13.33 16.29
C MET A 291 6.52 -14.38 15.87
N GLN A 292 7.37 -14.82 16.79
CA GLN A 292 8.46 -15.75 16.54
C GLN A 292 8.35 -16.97 17.45
N TRP A 293 8.69 -18.14 16.90
CA TRP A 293 8.84 -19.39 17.63
C TRP A 293 10.21 -19.98 17.33
N VAL A 294 10.96 -20.31 18.39
CA VAL A 294 12.28 -20.94 18.29
C VAL A 294 12.26 -22.22 19.11
N GLY A 295 12.73 -23.32 18.52
CA GLY A 295 12.86 -24.60 19.22
C GLY A 295 13.19 -25.77 18.30
N ILE A 296 13.34 -26.95 18.90
CA ILE A 296 13.52 -28.20 18.16
C ILE A 296 12.16 -28.85 17.94
N PRO A 297 11.59 -28.83 16.72
CA PRO A 297 10.25 -29.36 16.49
C PRO A 297 10.23 -30.89 16.67
N GLN A 298 9.20 -31.39 17.36
CA GLN A 298 9.04 -32.81 17.69
C GLN A 298 7.85 -33.39 16.93
N LYS A 299 8.07 -34.44 16.14
CA LYS A 299 6.97 -35.07 15.39
C LYS A 299 5.92 -35.62 16.34
N VAL A 300 4.67 -35.17 16.17
CA VAL A 300 3.53 -35.73 16.90
C VAL A 300 3.29 -37.18 16.45
N GLU A 301 3.12 -38.09 17.40
CA GLU A 301 2.85 -39.50 17.13
C GLU A 301 1.58 -39.65 16.26
N GLY A 302 1.65 -40.48 15.22
CA GLY A 302 0.56 -40.64 14.24
C GLY A 302 0.44 -39.53 13.19
N SER A 303 1.25 -38.46 13.24
CA SER A 303 1.21 -37.38 12.26
C SER A 303 1.82 -37.79 10.90
N THR A 304 1.11 -37.48 9.82
CA THR A 304 1.54 -37.67 8.43
C THR A 304 2.33 -36.48 7.86
N ILE A 305 2.64 -35.48 8.69
CA ILE A 305 3.39 -34.28 8.27
C ILE A 305 4.77 -34.69 7.77
N ALA A 306 5.12 -34.19 6.57
CA ALA A 306 6.42 -34.39 5.97
C ALA A 306 7.52 -33.67 6.76
N ASP A 307 8.72 -34.25 6.80
CA ASP A 307 9.83 -33.72 7.61
C ASP A 307 10.22 -32.29 7.18
N SER A 308 10.04 -31.92 5.91
CA SER A 308 10.27 -30.57 5.39
C SER A 308 9.38 -29.50 6.05
N LEU A 309 8.20 -29.89 6.55
CA LEU A 309 7.21 -29.03 7.19
C LEU A 309 7.21 -29.13 8.72
N LEU A 310 8.08 -29.97 9.29
CA LEU A 310 8.10 -30.26 10.72
C LEU A 310 8.28 -28.99 11.58
N ARG A 311 9.05 -28.01 11.09
CA ARG A 311 9.27 -26.70 11.73
C ARG A 311 7.97 -25.96 12.09
N PHE A 312 6.89 -26.14 11.32
CA PHE A 312 5.61 -25.46 11.58
C PHE A 312 4.88 -26.01 12.81
N GLN A 313 5.28 -27.18 13.32
CA GLN A 313 4.76 -27.68 14.60
C GLN A 313 5.20 -26.81 15.80
N LEU A 314 6.21 -25.96 15.63
CA LEU A 314 6.60 -24.96 16.64
C LEU A 314 5.45 -24.02 17.03
N LEU A 315 4.47 -23.78 16.15
CA LEU A 315 3.27 -22.99 16.47
C LEU A 315 2.52 -23.53 17.70
N ASN A 316 2.54 -24.86 17.87
CA ASN A 316 1.88 -25.56 18.96
C ASN A 316 2.85 -25.91 20.11
N GLN A 317 4.15 -26.04 19.82
CA GLN A 317 5.14 -26.62 20.74
C GLN A 317 5.98 -25.58 21.49
N ALA A 318 6.19 -24.41 20.89
CA ALA A 318 7.00 -23.34 21.47
C ALA A 318 6.12 -22.15 21.87
N LEU A 319 6.52 -21.44 22.93
CA LEU A 319 5.82 -20.25 23.39
C LEU A 319 6.04 -19.11 22.36
N PRO A 320 4.97 -18.52 21.78
CA PRO A 320 5.11 -17.40 20.86
C PRO A 320 5.78 -16.20 21.53
N GLN A 321 6.82 -15.66 20.90
CA GLN A 321 7.50 -14.43 21.31
C GLN A 321 7.11 -13.29 20.39
N LYS A 322 6.73 -12.14 20.95
CA LYS A 322 6.45 -10.94 20.16
C LYS A 322 7.69 -10.06 20.06
N LEU A 323 7.98 -9.58 18.86
CA LEU A 323 9.05 -8.64 18.58
C LEU A 323 8.47 -7.40 17.88
N ASN A 324 8.58 -6.24 18.52
CA ASN A 324 8.07 -4.97 18.02
C ASN A 324 9.06 -4.29 17.06
N VAL A 325 8.50 -3.53 16.13
CA VAL A 325 9.23 -2.61 15.26
C VAL A 325 8.78 -1.20 15.62
N ASP A 326 9.65 -0.47 16.32
CA ASP A 326 9.50 0.98 16.44
C ASP A 326 9.60 1.61 15.06
N ALA A 327 8.86 2.70 14.84
CA ALA A 327 8.76 3.36 13.54
C ALA A 327 10.15 3.72 12.99
N GLN A 328 10.54 3.08 11.89
CA GLN A 328 11.85 3.22 11.25
C GLN A 328 11.68 3.67 9.81
N GLN A 329 12.41 4.71 9.41
CA GLN A 329 12.40 5.18 8.02
C GLN A 329 13.48 4.46 7.20
N GLY A 330 13.25 4.31 5.90
CA GLY A 330 14.30 3.89 4.96
C GLY A 330 14.59 2.38 4.96
N TRP A 331 13.64 1.56 5.42
CA TRP A 331 13.74 0.10 5.30
C TRP A 331 13.91 -0.33 3.83
N ILE A 332 12.94 -0.01 2.98
CA ILE A 332 12.99 -0.24 1.54
C ILE A 332 13.26 1.09 0.84
N SER A 333 14.25 1.12 -0.05
CA SER A 333 14.50 2.30 -0.90
C SER A 333 13.35 2.49 -1.89
N PRO A 334 12.74 3.68 -1.98
CA PRO A 334 11.67 3.94 -2.94
C PRO A 334 12.18 3.99 -4.39
N LEU A 335 13.49 4.19 -4.61
CA LEU A 335 14.08 4.18 -5.96
C LEU A 335 14.54 2.78 -6.36
N SER A 336 15.41 2.16 -5.57
CA SER A 336 16.02 0.87 -5.95
C SER A 336 15.16 -0.34 -5.61
N ARG A 337 14.12 -0.16 -4.78
CA ARG A 337 13.26 -1.24 -4.24
C ARG A 337 14.02 -2.27 -3.39
N LYS A 338 15.31 -2.04 -3.10
CA LYS A 338 16.15 -2.86 -2.24
C LYS A 338 15.97 -2.45 -0.78
N ILE A 339 16.15 -3.40 0.14
CA ILE A 339 16.35 -3.08 1.55
C ILE A 339 17.64 -2.27 1.67
N ALA A 340 17.52 -1.05 2.16
CA ALA A 340 18.62 -0.09 2.29
C ALA A 340 19.11 0.00 3.74
N THR A 341 18.18 -0.02 4.68
CA THR A 341 18.45 -0.04 6.12
C THR A 341 17.82 -1.28 6.73
N PRO A 342 18.53 -2.07 7.56
CA PRO A 342 17.92 -3.19 8.25
C PRO A 342 16.74 -2.76 9.11
N LEU A 343 15.64 -3.51 9.03
CA LEU A 343 14.50 -3.30 9.92
C LEU A 343 14.68 -4.13 11.18
N ALA A 344 14.81 -3.47 12.33
CA ALA A 344 15.06 -4.12 13.60
C ALA A 344 13.77 -4.43 14.37
N PHE A 345 13.70 -5.66 14.90
CA PHE A 345 12.61 -6.22 15.69
C PHE A 345 13.14 -6.56 17.09
N LYS A 346 12.44 -6.10 18.13
CA LYS A 346 12.89 -6.28 19.53
C LYS A 346 11.75 -6.70 20.45
N SER A 347 12.03 -7.58 21.40
CA SER A 347 11.07 -7.95 22.46
C SER A 347 10.85 -6.81 23.45
N ASP A 348 11.89 -6.02 23.71
CA ASP A 348 11.88 -4.78 24.49
C ASP A 348 12.81 -3.75 23.82
N SER A 349 12.43 -2.47 23.88
CA SER A 349 13.25 -1.31 23.51
C SER A 349 14.70 -1.35 24.00
N ASN A 350 14.94 -1.92 25.20
CA ASN A 350 16.28 -2.00 25.82
C ASN A 350 17.02 -3.32 25.53
N SER A 351 16.44 -4.22 24.73
CA SER A 351 17.07 -5.50 24.39
C SER A 351 18.27 -5.31 23.46
N SER A 352 19.39 -5.94 23.78
CA SER A 352 20.51 -6.13 22.85
C SER A 352 20.20 -7.19 21.80
N ASP A 353 19.32 -8.14 22.13
CA ASP A 353 18.85 -9.18 21.22
C ASP A 353 17.83 -8.56 20.26
N GLN A 354 18.19 -8.48 18.99
CA GLN A 354 17.35 -7.96 17.93
C GLN A 354 17.37 -8.88 16.71
N LEU A 355 16.21 -9.06 16.11
CA LEU A 355 16.07 -9.67 14.79
C LEU A 355 16.11 -8.56 13.74
N GLU A 356 16.85 -8.76 12.66
CA GLU A 356 16.99 -7.80 11.57
C GLU A 356 16.61 -8.42 10.24
N ILE A 357 15.71 -7.76 9.50
CA ILE A 357 15.52 -7.99 8.08
C ILE A 357 16.46 -7.05 7.34
N TYR A 358 17.58 -7.56 6.85
CA TYR A 358 18.71 -6.74 6.39
C TYR A 358 18.95 -6.81 4.87
N GLN A 359 18.32 -7.74 4.17
CA GLN A 359 18.53 -7.94 2.74
C GLN A 359 17.24 -8.34 2.04
N GLY A 360 17.08 -7.87 0.80
CA GLY A 360 16.02 -8.27 -0.11
C GLY A 360 15.72 -7.19 -1.13
N THR A 361 15.04 -7.55 -2.20
CA THR A 361 14.53 -6.62 -3.22
C THR A 361 13.06 -6.89 -3.47
N LEU A 362 12.25 -5.83 -3.49
CA LEU A 362 10.84 -5.90 -3.80
C LEU A 362 10.66 -6.08 -5.33
N VAL A 363 10.60 -7.33 -5.76
CA VAL A 363 10.44 -7.74 -7.15
C VAL A 363 9.04 -7.33 -7.64
N ASN A 364 8.99 -6.69 -8.82
CA ASN A 364 7.76 -6.21 -9.47
C ASN A 364 6.87 -5.39 -8.53
N ASN A 365 7.47 -4.68 -7.57
CA ASN A 365 6.78 -3.90 -6.55
C ASN A 365 5.73 -4.68 -5.72
N THR A 366 5.88 -6.00 -5.59
CA THR A 366 4.89 -6.89 -4.96
C THR A 366 5.46 -7.80 -3.87
N ASN A 367 6.65 -8.39 -4.08
CA ASN A 367 7.17 -9.40 -3.14
C ASN A 367 8.68 -9.29 -2.97
N ILE A 368 9.17 -9.51 -1.75
CA ILE A 368 10.56 -9.87 -1.50
C ILE A 368 10.58 -11.39 -1.38
N ALA A 369 11.33 -12.06 -2.25
CA ALA A 369 11.40 -13.51 -2.28
C ALA A 369 12.59 -14.02 -1.45
N GLY A 370 12.36 -14.96 -0.54
CA GLY A 370 13.40 -15.60 0.27
C GLY A 370 14.10 -16.76 -0.41
N THR A 371 13.46 -17.36 -1.43
CA THR A 371 13.95 -18.54 -2.17
C THR A 371 13.97 -18.32 -3.68
N GLU A 372 14.73 -19.16 -4.39
CA GLU A 372 14.76 -19.19 -5.86
C GLU A 372 13.38 -19.47 -6.48
N ASP A 373 12.64 -20.42 -5.90
CA ASP A 373 11.30 -20.78 -6.38
C ASP A 373 10.32 -19.61 -6.25
N MET A 374 10.33 -18.92 -5.10
CA MET A 374 9.49 -17.74 -4.90
C MET A 374 9.94 -16.59 -5.81
N TYR A 375 11.25 -16.41 -6.02
CA TYR A 375 11.77 -15.39 -6.93
C TYR A 375 11.26 -15.61 -8.35
N LYS A 376 11.41 -16.82 -8.90
CA LYS A 376 10.93 -17.19 -10.25
C LYS A 376 9.43 -16.96 -10.41
N ARG A 377 8.65 -17.28 -9.38
CA ARG A 377 7.20 -17.02 -9.36
C ARG A 377 6.86 -15.54 -9.33
N ALA A 378 7.57 -14.77 -8.52
CA ALA A 378 7.34 -13.34 -8.39
C ALA A 378 7.80 -12.56 -9.63
N SER A 379 8.93 -12.95 -10.23
CA SER A 379 9.56 -12.31 -11.39
C SER A 379 8.98 -12.78 -12.72
N GLY A 380 8.40 -13.98 -12.79
CA GLY A 380 8.03 -14.64 -14.04
C GLY A 380 9.20 -15.25 -14.81
N THR A 381 10.40 -15.31 -14.22
CA THR A 381 11.60 -15.86 -14.87
C THR A 381 11.75 -17.36 -14.63
N ALA A 382 12.39 -18.08 -15.57
CA ALA A 382 12.69 -19.51 -15.40
C ALA A 382 14.04 -19.76 -14.69
N THR A 383 14.89 -18.74 -14.58
CA THR A 383 16.25 -18.82 -14.04
C THR A 383 16.36 -18.13 -12.68
N ALA A 384 17.33 -18.57 -11.89
CA ALA A 384 17.78 -17.87 -10.70
C ALA A 384 18.25 -16.43 -11.04
N PRO A 385 18.18 -15.49 -10.09
CA PRO A 385 18.83 -14.20 -10.22
C PRO A 385 20.35 -14.38 -10.24
N THR A 386 21.05 -13.51 -10.98
CA THR A 386 22.52 -13.45 -10.95
C THR A 386 23.04 -12.76 -9.68
N ASP A 387 22.27 -11.81 -9.13
CA ASP A 387 22.54 -11.09 -7.90
C ASP A 387 21.79 -11.74 -6.72
N ASN A 388 22.49 -12.46 -5.85
CA ASN A 388 21.87 -13.12 -4.69
C ASN A 388 21.37 -12.12 -3.62
N THR A 389 21.71 -10.83 -3.70
CA THR A 389 21.20 -9.81 -2.78
C THR A 389 19.71 -9.51 -2.98
N VAL A 390 19.11 -10.01 -4.07
CA VAL A 390 17.65 -9.89 -4.28
C VAL A 390 16.86 -10.71 -3.27
N TYR A 391 17.46 -11.77 -2.71
CA TYR A 391 16.76 -12.65 -1.79
C TYR A 391 16.55 -12.00 -0.43
N GLY A 392 15.35 -12.16 0.11
CA GLY A 392 14.99 -11.80 1.47
C GLY A 392 15.79 -12.61 2.49
N LYS A 393 16.54 -11.93 3.36
CA LYS A 393 17.28 -12.55 4.47
C LYS A 393 17.06 -11.82 5.77
N TRP A 394 17.12 -12.60 6.85
CA TRP A 394 17.07 -12.10 8.22
C TRP A 394 18.13 -12.76 9.09
N ARG A 395 18.48 -12.10 10.19
CA ARG A 395 19.40 -12.60 11.21
C ARG A 395 18.96 -12.17 12.61
N GLN A 396 19.40 -12.87 13.65
CA GLN A 396 19.12 -12.53 15.03
C GLN A 396 20.21 -13.09 15.95
N THR A 397 20.65 -12.30 16.91
CA THR A 397 21.35 -12.81 18.08
C THR A 397 20.33 -13.10 19.17
N LEU A 398 20.31 -14.33 19.69
CA LEU A 398 19.37 -14.75 20.73
C LEU A 398 20.09 -15.64 21.75
N ASN A 399 20.20 -15.19 23.00
CA ASN A 399 20.83 -15.95 24.08
C ASN A 399 22.25 -16.48 23.75
N GLY A 400 23.06 -15.68 23.04
CA GLY A 400 24.42 -16.05 22.63
C GLY A 400 24.52 -16.98 21.40
N ASP A 401 23.39 -17.36 20.81
CA ASP A 401 23.30 -18.06 19.53
C ASP A 401 23.03 -17.06 18.39
N GLN A 402 23.37 -17.46 17.16
CA GLN A 402 23.00 -16.74 15.96
C GLN A 402 21.95 -17.56 15.20
N LEU A 403 20.82 -16.93 14.90
CA LEU A 403 19.81 -17.47 14.03
C LEU A 403 19.79 -16.69 12.73
N SER A 404 19.64 -17.39 11.61
CA SER A 404 19.50 -16.75 10.29
C SER A 404 18.64 -17.58 9.34
N GLY A 405 18.10 -16.92 8.32
CA GLY A 405 17.26 -17.62 7.36
C GLY A 405 16.70 -16.77 6.22
N GLY A 406 15.78 -17.36 5.47
CA GLY A 406 15.06 -16.72 4.37
C GLY A 406 13.75 -16.08 4.83
N ILE A 407 13.34 -15.04 4.12
CA ILE A 407 12.06 -14.38 4.34
C ILE A 407 11.34 -14.05 3.02
N ASP A 408 10.10 -14.50 2.92
CA ASP A 408 9.13 -14.07 1.90
C ASP A 408 8.25 -12.95 2.47
N VAL A 409 8.32 -11.76 1.88
CA VAL A 409 7.49 -10.60 2.27
C VAL A 409 6.55 -10.23 1.14
N TYR A 410 5.26 -10.16 1.44
CA TYR A 410 4.19 -9.77 0.54
C TYR A 410 3.82 -8.31 0.80
N LYS A 411 3.66 -7.53 -0.28
CA LYS A 411 3.19 -6.15 -0.24
C LYS A 411 1.75 -6.09 -0.76
N THR A 412 0.80 -5.76 0.11
CA THR A 412 -0.65 -5.81 -0.18
C THR A 412 -1.38 -4.55 0.25
N ASN A 413 -2.49 -4.26 -0.44
CA ASN A 413 -3.32 -3.07 -0.21
C ASN A 413 -2.52 -1.75 -0.39
N PRO A 414 -2.18 -1.34 -1.63
CA PRO A 414 -1.55 -0.04 -1.86
C PRO A 414 -2.42 1.14 -1.45
N ALA A 415 -1.78 2.27 -1.15
CA ALA A 415 -2.46 3.55 -0.93
C ALA A 415 -2.46 4.40 -2.20
N ASN A 416 -3.56 5.10 -2.46
CA ASN A 416 -3.71 6.08 -3.52
C ASN A 416 -3.73 7.51 -2.94
N TYR A 417 -3.89 8.51 -3.81
CA TYR A 417 -4.08 9.89 -3.37
C TYR A 417 -5.33 10.01 -2.49
N LEU A 418 -5.38 11.07 -1.69
CA LEU A 418 -6.51 11.35 -0.84
C LEU A 418 -7.35 12.45 -1.50
N ASP A 419 -8.50 12.06 -2.05
CA ASP A 419 -9.39 12.96 -2.78
C ASP A 419 -9.80 14.17 -1.91
N LYS A 420 -9.61 15.37 -2.48
CA LYS A 420 -9.89 16.65 -1.81
C LYS A 420 -11.35 16.83 -1.40
N GLN A 421 -12.31 16.06 -1.92
CA GLN A 421 -13.70 16.14 -1.47
C GLN A 421 -13.92 15.49 -0.09
N VAL A 422 -12.94 14.71 0.37
CA VAL A 422 -12.92 14.03 1.67
C VAL A 422 -11.77 14.54 2.54
N PHE A 423 -10.56 14.60 1.99
CA PHE A 423 -9.34 14.89 2.73
C PHE A 423 -8.88 16.34 2.51
N LEU A 424 -9.45 17.25 3.30
CA LEU A 424 -9.19 18.69 3.24
C LEU A 424 -8.26 19.11 4.37
N THR A 425 -7.10 19.65 4.03
CA THR A 425 -6.09 20.20 4.95
C THR A 425 -5.96 21.69 4.70
N GLN A 426 -5.32 22.43 5.62
CA GLN A 426 -5.02 23.85 5.40
C GLN A 426 -4.20 24.10 4.11
N LYS A 427 -3.37 23.13 3.68
CA LYS A 427 -2.56 23.28 2.45
C LYS A 427 -3.38 23.06 1.17
N THR A 428 -4.43 22.24 1.23
CA THR A 428 -5.18 21.81 0.04
C THR A 428 -6.44 22.64 -0.23
N VAL A 429 -6.80 23.57 0.67
CA VAL A 429 -7.96 24.45 0.51
C VAL A 429 -7.56 25.91 0.20
N LYS A 430 -8.47 26.66 -0.41
CA LYS A 430 -8.33 28.11 -0.66
C LYS A 430 -8.56 28.90 0.64
N THR A 431 -8.08 30.15 0.70
CA THR A 431 -8.40 31.06 1.80
C THR A 431 -9.92 31.25 1.90
N GLY A 432 -10.46 31.19 3.11
CA GLY A 432 -11.90 31.22 3.39
C GLY A 432 -12.60 29.86 3.36
N GLU A 433 -11.94 28.80 2.87
CA GLU A 433 -12.49 27.44 2.86
C GLU A 433 -12.19 26.68 4.17
N LYS A 434 -13.07 25.72 4.47
CA LYS A 434 -12.97 24.86 5.66
C LYS A 434 -12.07 23.66 5.39
N TYR A 435 -11.38 23.22 6.43
CA TYR A 435 -10.59 21.99 6.41
C TYR A 435 -10.86 21.15 7.66
N TYR A 436 -10.64 19.83 7.54
CA TYR A 436 -11.02 18.82 8.54
C TYR A 436 -9.82 18.05 9.09
N PHE A 437 -8.66 18.17 8.44
CA PHE A 437 -7.41 17.53 8.85
C PHE A 437 -6.39 18.57 9.32
N PRO A 438 -5.68 18.32 10.45
CA PRO A 438 -5.59 17.05 11.17
C PRO A 438 -6.85 16.71 11.96
N LEU A 439 -7.28 15.44 11.85
CA LEU A 439 -8.53 14.94 12.44
C LEU A 439 -8.23 14.19 13.73
N TYR A 440 -8.78 14.68 14.83
CA TYR A 440 -8.65 14.06 16.16
C TYR A 440 -9.88 13.19 16.44
N VAL A 441 -9.67 11.91 16.78
CA VAL A 441 -10.77 11.00 17.14
C VAL A 441 -10.39 10.11 18.32
N ASN A 442 -11.39 9.64 19.05
CA ASN A 442 -11.27 8.59 20.06
C ASN A 442 -11.88 7.31 19.50
N LEU A 443 -11.04 6.27 19.36
CA LEU A 443 -11.47 4.92 19.02
C LEU A 443 -11.74 4.14 20.30
N THR A 444 -12.94 3.59 20.45
CA THR A 444 -13.32 2.74 21.57
C THR A 444 -13.38 1.29 21.12
N PHE A 445 -12.50 0.47 21.71
CA PHE A 445 -12.36 -0.95 21.47
C PHE A 445 -13.20 -1.70 22.49
N ALA A 446 -14.17 -2.48 22.04
CA ALA A 446 -14.91 -3.42 22.88
C ALA A 446 -14.37 -4.83 22.66
N PHE A 447 -14.16 -5.59 23.73
CA PHE A 447 -13.68 -6.97 23.67
C PHE A 447 -14.86 -7.94 23.53
N ASP A 448 -14.76 -8.92 22.62
CA ASP A 448 -15.81 -9.93 22.43
C ASP A 448 -15.92 -10.87 23.65
N ASN A 449 -14.79 -11.16 24.29
CA ASN A 449 -14.77 -11.98 25.50
C ASN A 449 -15.25 -11.16 26.71
N PRO A 450 -16.39 -11.53 27.34
CA PRO A 450 -17.00 -10.76 28.42
C PRO A 450 -16.20 -10.77 29.73
N GLU A 451 -15.20 -11.65 29.87
CA GLU A 451 -14.32 -11.73 31.03
C GLU A 451 -13.21 -10.68 31.03
N VAL A 452 -12.96 -10.02 29.89
CA VAL A 452 -11.96 -8.95 29.82
C VAL A 452 -12.46 -7.73 30.58
N ASN A 453 -11.68 -7.28 31.56
CA ASN A 453 -11.98 -6.10 32.36
C ASN A 453 -10.83 -5.06 32.25
N PRO A 454 -11.11 -3.80 31.87
CA PRO A 454 -12.42 -3.27 31.44
C PRO A 454 -12.89 -3.88 30.11
N LYS A 455 -14.22 -3.97 29.94
CA LYS A 455 -14.85 -4.48 28.70
C LYS A 455 -14.60 -3.60 27.48
N THR A 456 -14.20 -2.35 27.72
CA THR A 456 -13.82 -1.41 26.66
C THR A 456 -12.56 -0.65 27.04
N GLN A 457 -11.81 -0.23 26.03
CA GLN A 457 -10.66 0.65 26.19
C GLN A 457 -10.66 1.68 25.05
N THR A 458 -10.40 2.94 25.39
CA THR A 458 -10.39 4.04 24.41
C THR A 458 -8.97 4.48 24.11
N LEU A 459 -8.67 4.68 22.82
CA LEU A 459 -7.42 5.24 22.32
C LEU A 459 -7.71 6.51 21.52
N GLY A 460 -7.12 7.62 21.93
CA GLY A 460 -7.09 8.84 21.13
C GLY A 460 -6.08 8.71 20.00
N ILE A 461 -6.46 9.13 18.79
CA ILE A 461 -5.59 9.21 17.63
C ILE A 461 -5.74 10.55 16.90
N VAL A 462 -4.71 10.87 16.11
CA VAL A 462 -4.72 11.97 15.14
C VAL A 462 -4.40 11.40 13.78
N ILE A 463 -5.25 11.71 12.79
CA ILE A 463 -4.92 11.55 11.38
C ILE A 463 -4.36 12.88 10.92
N ASP A 464 -3.07 12.93 10.62
CA ASP A 464 -2.37 14.18 10.31
C ASP A 464 -2.66 14.66 8.89
N GLU A 465 -2.05 15.79 8.49
CA GLU A 465 -2.25 16.40 7.17
C GLU A 465 -1.63 15.60 6.01
N ASN A 466 -0.80 14.59 6.30
CA ASN A 466 -0.31 13.66 5.29
C ASN A 466 -1.23 12.45 5.18
N GLY A 467 -2.12 12.22 6.14
CA GLY A 467 -2.95 11.02 6.24
C GLY A 467 -2.28 9.92 7.05
N ASP A 468 -1.23 10.24 7.81
CA ASP A 468 -0.58 9.31 8.72
C ASP A 468 -1.26 9.34 10.09
N ILE A 469 -1.20 8.22 10.82
CA ILE A 469 -1.93 8.05 12.07
C ILE A 469 -0.94 7.94 13.23
N ARG A 470 -1.11 8.82 14.21
CA ARG A 470 -0.41 8.78 15.49
C ARG A 470 -1.38 8.76 16.66
N THR A 471 -0.89 8.39 17.82
CA THR A 471 -1.66 8.50 19.06
C THR A 471 -1.90 9.96 19.45
N ASN A 472 -2.92 10.16 20.28
CA ASN A 472 -3.26 11.40 20.97
C ASN A 472 -3.45 11.12 22.47
N MET A 473 -2.46 10.50 23.11
CA MET A 473 -2.54 10.08 24.50
C MET A 473 -2.45 11.26 25.45
N THR A 474 -3.26 11.24 26.50
CA THR A 474 -3.25 12.26 27.56
C THR A 474 -2.19 11.96 28.64
N SER A 475 -1.89 10.68 28.90
CA SER A 475 -0.79 10.25 29.78
C SER A 475 -0.31 8.83 29.43
N ALA A 476 0.76 8.35 30.07
CA ALA A 476 1.19 6.94 29.95
C ALA A 476 0.13 5.95 30.46
N THR A 477 -0.78 6.38 31.35
CA THR A 477 -1.81 5.52 31.93
C THR A 477 -3.19 5.69 31.29
N ASP A 478 -3.46 6.84 30.68
CA ASP A 478 -4.71 7.18 30.00
C ASP A 478 -4.46 7.35 28.51
N LEU A 479 -4.92 6.36 27.74
CA LEU A 479 -4.76 6.30 26.30
C LEU A 479 -5.76 7.19 25.55
N SER A 480 -6.79 7.71 26.21
CA SER A 480 -7.81 8.55 25.58
C SER A 480 -7.24 9.92 25.15
N GLY A 481 -7.84 10.50 24.11
CA GLY A 481 -7.47 11.79 23.57
C GLY A 481 -8.44 12.89 23.96
N THR A 482 -7.89 13.94 24.57
CA THR A 482 -8.62 15.15 24.98
C THR A 482 -8.06 16.43 24.37
N ARG A 483 -6.97 16.32 23.58
CA ARG A 483 -6.25 17.43 22.96
C ARG A 483 -6.55 17.55 21.48
N CYS A 484 -6.57 18.79 20.97
CA CYS A 484 -6.86 19.14 19.57
C CYS A 484 -5.93 20.24 19.04
N ASP A 485 -4.66 20.25 19.47
CA ASP A 485 -3.69 21.32 19.24
C ASP A 485 -2.48 20.85 18.41
N SER A 486 -2.64 20.83 17.08
CA SER A 486 -1.59 20.36 16.16
C SER A 486 -0.33 21.21 16.17
N GLU A 487 -0.46 22.49 16.51
CA GLU A 487 0.65 23.46 16.54
C GLU A 487 1.62 23.21 17.69
N ASN A 488 1.18 22.54 18.76
CA ASN A 488 2.01 22.19 19.91
C ASN A 488 2.64 20.80 19.81
N PHE A 489 2.55 20.12 18.66
CA PHE A 489 3.12 18.80 18.49
C PHE A 489 4.49 18.87 17.80
N ASP A 490 5.53 18.45 18.52
CA ASP A 490 6.88 18.29 17.99
C ASP A 490 7.00 16.97 17.22
N LYS A 491 7.16 17.08 15.90
CA LYS A 491 7.30 15.93 14.98
C LYS A 491 8.64 15.20 15.10
N THR A 492 9.66 15.82 15.72
CA THR A 492 10.97 15.20 15.93
C THR A 492 10.97 14.34 17.18
N THR A 493 10.44 14.85 18.29
CA THR A 493 10.37 14.09 19.55
C THR A 493 9.09 13.26 19.69
N TYR A 494 8.12 13.48 18.81
CA TYR A 494 6.79 12.88 18.87
C TYR A 494 6.08 13.16 20.20
N ARG A 495 6.20 14.40 20.69
CA ARG A 495 5.64 14.86 21.97
C ARG A 495 4.92 16.18 21.79
N TYR A 496 3.97 16.45 22.68
CA TYR A 496 3.43 17.81 22.80
C TYR A 496 4.42 18.71 23.54
N THR A 497 4.55 19.96 23.13
CA THR A 497 5.37 20.99 23.80
C THR A 497 4.99 21.05 25.28
N GLY A 498 5.98 20.90 26.16
CA GLY A 498 5.78 20.90 27.61
C GLY A 498 5.10 19.64 28.16
N SER A 499 4.95 18.58 27.37
CA SER A 499 4.43 17.27 27.79
C SER A 499 5.54 16.22 27.89
N ASP A 500 5.49 15.39 28.92
CA ASP A 500 6.33 14.21 29.08
C ASP A 500 5.72 12.95 28.43
N VAL A 501 4.57 13.08 27.77
CA VAL A 501 3.83 11.96 27.16
C VAL A 501 4.31 11.72 25.72
N GLN A 502 4.97 10.59 25.52
CA GLN A 502 5.35 10.09 24.20
C GLN A 502 4.10 9.76 23.37
N GLN A 503 4.06 10.22 22.13
CA GLN A 503 3.11 9.75 21.13
C GLN A 503 3.78 8.72 20.22
N TYR A 504 2.96 7.85 19.65
CA TYR A 504 3.41 6.74 18.84
C TYR A 504 2.77 6.82 17.46
N ARG A 505 3.57 6.55 16.44
CA ARG A 505 3.08 6.30 15.09
C ARG A 505 2.47 4.92 15.08
N VAL A 506 1.24 4.81 14.58
CA VAL A 506 0.45 3.56 14.69
C VAL A 506 -0.20 3.14 13.39
N GLY A 507 -0.11 3.95 12.32
CA GLY A 507 -0.69 3.57 11.04
C GLY A 507 -0.75 4.67 10.00
N THR A 508 -1.57 4.43 8.98
CA THR A 508 -1.79 5.33 7.84
C THR A 508 -3.20 5.18 7.29
N THR A 509 -3.64 6.17 6.52
CA THR A 509 -4.81 6.06 5.65
C THR A 509 -4.46 5.37 4.33
N GLY A 510 -5.40 4.59 3.81
CA GLY A 510 -5.24 3.90 2.52
C GLY A 510 -5.76 4.71 1.34
N THR A 511 -7.06 4.99 1.33
CA THR A 511 -7.78 5.70 0.25
C THR A 511 -8.85 6.61 0.82
N ALA A 512 -9.16 7.69 0.10
CA ALA A 512 -10.40 8.44 0.26
C ALA A 512 -11.45 7.89 -0.71
N TYR A 513 -12.60 7.48 -0.16
CA TYR A 513 -13.70 6.89 -0.92
C TYR A 513 -14.87 7.86 -1.02
N ILE A 514 -15.43 7.94 -2.22
CA ILE A 514 -16.59 8.76 -2.55
C ILE A 514 -17.60 7.88 -3.30
N ASN A 515 -18.84 7.87 -2.82
CA ASN A 515 -19.98 7.32 -3.56
C ASN A 515 -21.06 8.40 -3.67
N GLY A 516 -21.10 9.05 -4.83
CA GLY A 516 -21.96 10.20 -5.07
C GLY A 516 -21.84 11.26 -3.97
N ASN A 517 -22.98 11.81 -3.55
CA ASN A 517 -23.06 12.77 -2.46
C ASN A 517 -23.38 12.13 -1.10
N VAL A 518 -23.40 10.80 -1.00
CA VAL A 518 -23.94 10.08 0.18
C VAL A 518 -22.87 9.43 1.04
N GLU A 519 -21.73 9.06 0.46
CA GLU A 519 -20.63 8.46 1.20
C GLU A 519 -19.33 9.21 0.96
N LYS A 520 -18.74 9.69 2.05
CA LYS A 520 -17.39 10.23 2.11
C LYS A 520 -16.68 9.55 3.25
N SER A 521 -15.63 8.80 2.96
CA SER A 521 -14.90 8.05 3.98
C SER A 521 -13.41 7.93 3.64
N ILE A 522 -12.62 7.62 4.65
CA ILE A 522 -11.20 7.25 4.48
C ILE A 522 -10.98 5.86 5.05
N THR A 523 -10.13 5.06 4.42
CA THR A 523 -9.73 3.77 4.99
C THR A 523 -8.61 3.93 6.00
N LEU A 524 -8.68 3.21 7.12
CA LEU A 524 -7.66 3.22 8.16
C LEU A 524 -6.88 1.90 8.16
N ARG A 525 -5.57 1.95 8.37
CA ARG A 525 -4.69 0.79 8.54
C ARG A 525 -3.81 1.05 9.75
N MET A 526 -3.99 0.31 10.84
CA MET A 526 -3.24 0.54 12.06
C MET A 526 -2.77 -0.76 12.72
N ILE A 527 -1.61 -0.67 13.37
CA ILE A 527 -1.01 -1.73 14.18
C ILE A 527 -0.59 -1.12 15.51
N LEU A 528 -1.10 -1.67 16.62
CA LEU A 528 -0.73 -1.27 17.97
C LEU A 528 0.33 -2.24 18.50
N ALA A 529 1.61 -1.85 18.40
CA ALA A 529 2.77 -2.71 18.69
C ALA A 529 3.70 -2.11 19.75
N ASN A 530 3.18 -1.93 20.96
CA ASN A 530 3.95 -1.42 22.09
C ASN A 530 3.23 -1.75 23.42
N PRO A 531 3.96 -2.22 24.46
CA PRO A 531 3.37 -2.52 25.76
C PRO A 531 2.59 -1.36 26.40
N ILE A 532 2.88 -0.10 26.03
CA ILE A 532 2.14 1.08 26.48
C ILE A 532 0.63 0.99 26.18
N PHE A 533 0.25 0.24 25.14
CA PHE A 533 -1.14 0.04 24.74
C PHE A 533 -1.92 -0.93 25.64
N LYS A 534 -1.27 -1.57 26.61
CA LYS A 534 -1.89 -2.46 27.60
C LYS A 534 -2.68 -3.59 26.93
N ASN A 535 -4.00 -3.68 27.16
CA ASN A 535 -4.84 -4.72 26.59
C ASN A 535 -5.00 -4.61 25.07
N LEU A 536 -4.64 -3.47 24.47
CA LEU A 536 -4.63 -3.24 23.03
C LEU A 536 -3.28 -3.56 22.36
N ASP A 537 -2.28 -3.98 23.13
CA ASP A 537 -0.99 -4.36 22.56
C ASP A 537 -1.13 -5.62 21.69
N GLY A 538 -0.70 -5.55 20.43
CA GLY A 538 -0.88 -6.57 19.41
C GLY A 538 -2.12 -6.37 18.51
N VAL A 539 -2.93 -5.32 18.72
CA VAL A 539 -4.12 -5.12 17.89
C VAL A 539 -3.76 -4.73 16.44
N LEU A 540 -4.41 -5.41 15.48
CA LEU A 540 -4.39 -5.13 14.05
C LEU A 540 -5.79 -4.68 13.63
N LEU A 541 -5.88 -3.60 12.87
CA LEU A 541 -7.17 -3.08 12.39
C LEU A 541 -7.07 -2.49 10.98
N GLY A 542 -8.06 -2.83 10.15
CA GLY A 542 -8.20 -2.26 8.81
C GLY A 542 -7.11 -2.68 7.82
N LEU A 543 -6.37 -3.74 8.13
CA LEU A 543 -5.33 -4.26 7.25
C LEU A 543 -5.91 -4.96 6.01
N ASN A 544 -7.20 -5.32 6.02
CA ASN A 544 -7.85 -6.06 4.93
C ASN A 544 -7.10 -7.36 4.57
N GLU A 545 -6.49 -7.98 5.57
CA GLU A 545 -5.74 -9.23 5.47
C GLU A 545 -6.52 -10.35 6.15
N THR A 546 -6.56 -11.51 5.48
CA THR A 546 -7.06 -12.76 6.04
C THR A 546 -5.88 -13.60 6.49
N LEU A 547 -5.76 -13.80 7.80
CA LEU A 547 -4.81 -14.71 8.39
C LEU A 547 -5.37 -16.13 8.30
N VAL A 548 -4.68 -17.01 7.60
CA VAL A 548 -5.02 -18.44 7.59
C VAL A 548 -4.14 -19.15 8.61
N ILE A 549 -4.76 -19.68 9.67
CA ILE A 549 -4.07 -20.52 10.64
C ILE A 549 -4.59 -21.94 10.50
N ALA A 550 -3.70 -22.85 10.13
CA ALA A 550 -3.98 -24.28 10.12
C ALA A 550 -3.32 -24.90 11.37
N PRO A 551 -4.07 -25.28 12.41
CA PRO A 551 -3.53 -26.14 13.46
C PRO A 551 -3.10 -27.47 12.83
N THR A 552 -1.92 -27.95 13.23
CA THR A 552 -1.32 -29.19 12.72
C THR A 552 -1.52 -30.38 13.68
N ASP A 553 -2.58 -30.37 14.48
CA ASP A 553 -3.00 -31.58 15.19
C ASP A 553 -3.63 -32.52 14.15
N GLY A 554 -3.07 -33.72 14.01
CA GLY A 554 -3.32 -34.62 12.88
C GLY A 554 -4.74 -35.20 12.76
N THR A 555 -5.76 -34.53 13.30
CA THR A 555 -7.13 -35.04 13.38
C THR A 555 -8.24 -34.10 12.92
N ASN A 556 -8.00 -32.82 12.63
CA ASN A 556 -8.95 -31.97 11.89
C ASN A 556 -8.29 -30.64 11.52
N ILE A 557 -8.01 -30.40 10.24
CA ILE A 557 -7.55 -29.09 9.75
C ILE A 557 -8.77 -28.17 9.64
N GLU A 558 -9.39 -27.79 10.75
CA GLU A 558 -10.29 -26.65 10.73
C GLU A 558 -9.43 -25.40 10.53
N LYS A 559 -9.42 -24.91 9.29
CA LYS A 559 -8.77 -23.64 8.93
C LYS A 559 -9.44 -22.54 9.75
N SER A 560 -8.76 -22.04 10.77
CA SER A 560 -9.17 -20.83 11.46
C SER A 560 -8.68 -19.65 10.60
N ALA A 561 -9.56 -19.15 9.75
CA ALA A 561 -9.33 -17.91 9.03
C ALA A 561 -9.80 -16.74 9.89
N ILE A 562 -8.87 -15.86 10.28
CA ILE A 562 -9.18 -14.66 11.04
C ILE A 562 -8.86 -13.46 10.14
N ALA A 563 -9.86 -12.63 9.86
CA ALA A 563 -9.68 -11.45 9.03
C ALA A 563 -9.54 -10.20 9.91
N SER A 564 -8.52 -9.40 9.62
CA SER A 564 -8.37 -8.04 10.17
C SER A 564 -9.39 -7.06 9.57
N GLY A 565 -10.02 -7.45 8.46
CA GLY A 565 -11.08 -6.70 7.78
C GLY A 565 -10.63 -5.35 7.21
N GLY A 566 -11.47 -4.75 6.39
CA GLY A 566 -11.33 -3.36 5.99
C GLY A 566 -12.00 -2.42 7.00
N ILE A 567 -11.46 -1.22 7.23
CA ILE A 567 -12.09 -0.20 8.08
C ILE A 567 -12.23 1.11 7.31
N ARG A 568 -13.43 1.69 7.36
CA ARG A 568 -13.76 3.04 6.86
C ARG A 568 -14.13 3.94 8.04
N LEU A 569 -13.47 5.10 8.11
CA LEU A 569 -13.93 6.23 8.90
C LEU A 569 -14.81 7.11 8.00
N ASN A 570 -16.10 7.13 8.29
CA ASN A 570 -17.12 7.87 7.55
C ASN A 570 -17.15 9.31 8.05
N LEU A 571 -16.99 10.26 7.13
CA LEU A 571 -16.85 11.70 7.38
C LEU A 571 -17.97 12.52 6.74
N GLN A 572 -18.92 11.85 6.07
CA GLN A 572 -20.01 12.48 5.34
C GLN A 572 -20.73 13.59 6.13
N ARG A 573 -21.15 13.28 7.37
CA ARG A 573 -21.86 14.23 8.23
C ARG A 573 -20.96 15.34 8.73
N LEU A 574 -19.69 15.03 9.02
CA LEU A 574 -18.70 16.03 9.38
C LEU A 574 -18.46 17.04 8.23
N ILE A 575 -18.38 16.55 7.00
CA ILE A 575 -18.02 17.37 5.84
C ILE A 575 -19.22 18.15 5.31
N ASN A 576 -20.37 17.49 5.16
CA ASN A 576 -21.53 18.10 4.51
C ASN A 576 -22.46 18.80 5.52
N GLU A 577 -22.62 18.25 6.74
CA GLU A 577 -23.48 18.84 7.78
C GLU A 577 -22.70 19.66 8.81
N GLN A 578 -21.36 19.60 8.81
CA GLN A 578 -20.50 20.27 9.80
C GLN A 578 -20.80 19.86 11.25
N ASN A 579 -21.32 18.65 11.43
CA ASN A 579 -21.72 18.14 12.73
C ASN A 579 -20.49 17.62 13.49
N THR A 580 -20.07 18.27 14.57
CA THR A 580 -18.94 17.80 15.38
C THR A 580 -19.36 16.85 16.52
N SER A 581 -20.66 16.70 16.79
CA SER A 581 -21.17 15.83 17.88
C SER A 581 -21.37 14.38 17.43
N SER A 582 -21.72 14.17 16.16
CA SER A 582 -21.97 12.84 15.55
C SER A 582 -21.58 12.81 14.07
N GLY A 583 -20.58 13.61 13.70
CA GLY A 583 -20.10 13.75 12.32
C GLY A 583 -19.33 12.58 11.77
N VAL A 584 -18.82 11.72 12.65
CA VAL A 584 -17.98 10.57 12.31
C VAL A 584 -18.65 9.27 12.73
N ASN A 585 -18.45 8.22 11.92
CA ASN A 585 -18.80 6.85 12.26
C ASN A 585 -17.74 5.90 11.69
N ILE A 586 -17.58 4.71 12.26
CA ILE A 586 -16.61 3.71 11.82
C ILE A 586 -17.32 2.43 11.39
N THR A 587 -16.99 1.93 10.20
CA THR A 587 -17.63 0.74 9.60
C THR A 587 -16.60 -0.17 8.94
N SER A 588 -17.01 -1.41 8.69
CA SER A 588 -16.34 -2.37 7.82
C SER A 588 -17.22 -2.65 6.61
N TRP A 589 -16.76 -3.52 5.71
CA TRP A 589 -17.52 -3.97 4.56
C TRP A 589 -17.30 -5.46 4.27
N SER A 590 -18.32 -6.07 3.68
CA SER A 590 -18.26 -7.41 3.09
C SER A 590 -18.91 -7.35 1.71
N GLY A 591 -18.08 -7.35 0.66
CA GLY A 591 -18.52 -6.92 -0.67
C GLY A 591 -19.05 -5.48 -0.60
N ASP A 592 -20.25 -5.26 -1.14
CA ASP A 592 -20.92 -3.95 -1.14
C ASP A 592 -21.74 -3.67 0.12
N THR A 593 -21.74 -4.59 1.10
CA THR A 593 -22.53 -4.45 2.33
C THR A 593 -21.70 -3.81 3.43
N THR A 594 -22.22 -2.75 4.05
CA THR A 594 -21.64 -2.15 5.26
C THR A 594 -21.86 -3.04 6.47
N THR A 595 -20.80 -3.28 7.24
CA THR A 595 -20.83 -4.13 8.45
C THR A 595 -20.18 -3.39 9.64
N GLN A 596 -20.31 -3.97 10.85
CA GLN A 596 -19.66 -3.43 12.05
C GLN A 596 -18.14 -3.50 11.91
N ALA A 597 -17.44 -2.43 12.27
CA ALA A 597 -15.98 -2.41 12.30
C ALA A 597 -15.46 -3.33 13.43
N THR A 598 -14.52 -4.20 13.09
CA THR A 598 -13.89 -5.14 14.01
C THR A 598 -12.38 -4.96 14.05
N TRP A 599 -11.75 -5.54 15.06
CA TRP A 599 -10.30 -5.61 15.20
C TRP A 599 -9.89 -7.01 15.67
N ILE A 600 -8.64 -7.36 15.44
CA ILE A 600 -8.07 -8.65 15.87
C ILE A 600 -6.75 -8.43 16.60
N ASN A 601 -6.30 -9.41 17.38
CA ASN A 601 -4.98 -9.38 18.03
C ASN A 601 -4.21 -10.67 17.73
N LEU A 602 -3.22 -10.58 16.83
CA LEU A 602 -2.44 -11.74 16.38
C LEU A 602 -1.66 -12.39 17.53
N GLN A 603 -1.11 -11.57 18.42
CA GLN A 603 -0.38 -12.05 19.59
C GLN A 603 -1.30 -12.90 20.49
N ALA A 604 -2.52 -12.40 20.77
CA ALA A 604 -3.52 -13.14 21.55
C ALA A 604 -3.96 -14.42 20.83
N VAL A 605 -4.18 -14.36 19.52
CA VAL A 605 -4.57 -15.53 18.70
C VAL A 605 -3.54 -16.65 18.79
N TYR A 606 -2.25 -16.34 18.60
CA TYR A 606 -1.21 -17.34 18.72
C TYR A 606 -1.00 -17.84 20.15
N GLN A 607 -1.24 -16.98 21.15
CA GLN A 607 -1.25 -17.41 22.55
C GLN A 607 -2.39 -18.42 22.81
N THR A 608 -3.57 -18.22 22.23
CA THR A 608 -4.71 -19.15 22.32
C THR A 608 -4.35 -20.52 21.74
N ILE A 609 -3.65 -20.56 20.61
CA ILE A 609 -3.18 -21.81 19.99
C ILE A 609 -2.20 -22.54 20.89
N TYR A 610 -1.22 -21.84 21.45
CA TYR A 610 -0.27 -22.44 22.39
C TYR A 610 -0.98 -23.01 23.63
N ASN A 611 -1.94 -22.25 24.17
CA ASN A 611 -2.66 -22.61 25.40
C ASN A 611 -3.64 -23.79 25.20
N SER A 612 -4.16 -24.01 23.99
CA SER A 612 -5.14 -25.07 23.72
C SER A 612 -4.52 -26.47 23.69
N VAL A 613 -3.19 -26.56 23.51
CA VAL A 613 -2.45 -27.82 23.47
C VAL A 613 -2.35 -28.41 24.87
N GLU A 614 -2.84 -29.64 25.05
CA GLU A 614 -2.89 -30.34 26.35
C GLU A 614 -1.53 -30.37 27.06
N ALA A 615 -0.46 -30.67 26.32
CA ALA A 615 0.91 -30.74 26.84
C ALA A 615 1.44 -29.39 27.37
N ASN A 616 0.81 -28.27 27.00
CA ASN A 616 1.19 -26.94 27.44
C ASN A 616 0.36 -26.44 28.63
N LYS A 617 -0.82 -27.02 28.93
CA LYS A 617 -1.74 -26.50 29.96
C LYS A 617 -1.08 -26.26 31.32
N ALA A 618 -0.20 -27.17 31.76
CA ALA A 618 0.53 -27.04 33.01
C ALA A 618 1.63 -25.94 33.01
N LYS A 619 2.02 -25.44 31.83
CA LYS A 619 3.03 -24.39 31.63
C LYS A 619 2.41 -23.00 31.42
N VAL A 620 1.10 -22.93 31.15
CA VAL A 620 0.39 -21.67 30.89
C VAL A 620 0.35 -20.84 32.17
N THR A 621 0.89 -19.63 32.12
CA THR A 621 0.85 -18.66 33.21
C THR A 621 -0.47 -17.88 33.22
N PRO A 622 -0.86 -17.27 34.36
CA PRO A 622 -2.05 -16.41 34.41
C PRO A 622 -2.02 -15.27 33.39
N ALA A 623 -0.85 -14.65 33.15
CA ALA A 623 -0.72 -13.59 32.16
C ALA A 623 -0.96 -14.07 30.72
N GLN A 624 -0.50 -15.28 30.38
CA GLN A 624 -0.74 -15.91 29.08
C GLN A 624 -2.22 -16.30 28.90
N ALA A 625 -2.87 -16.75 29.96
CA ALA A 625 -4.31 -17.02 29.95
C ALA A 625 -5.12 -15.73 29.73
N GLU A 626 -4.73 -14.62 30.37
CA GLU A 626 -5.39 -13.31 30.21
C GLU A 626 -5.15 -12.68 28.83
N LEU A 627 -3.97 -12.85 28.24
CA LEU A 627 -3.67 -12.42 26.87
C LEU A 627 -4.57 -13.14 25.85
N ALA A 628 -4.74 -14.46 25.99
CA ALA A 628 -5.54 -15.29 25.08
C ALA A 628 -7.03 -14.91 25.02
N LYS A 629 -7.54 -14.11 25.97
CA LYS A 629 -8.93 -13.64 25.97
C LYS A 629 -9.18 -12.47 25.01
N ARG A 630 -8.13 -11.86 24.44
CA ARG A 630 -8.19 -10.56 23.75
C ARG A 630 -8.06 -10.70 22.23
N THR A 631 -8.55 -11.79 21.66
CA THR A 631 -8.34 -12.14 20.24
C THR A 631 -9.03 -11.22 19.25
N SER A 632 -10.19 -10.68 19.63
CA SER A 632 -11.04 -9.88 18.74
C SER A 632 -12.00 -8.97 19.50
N GLY A 633 -12.60 -8.06 18.75
CA GLY A 633 -13.63 -7.18 19.25
C GLY A 633 -14.21 -6.26 18.19
N THR A 634 -15.01 -5.30 18.64
CA THR A 634 -15.66 -4.29 17.80
C THR A 634 -15.12 -2.89 18.08
N LEU A 635 -15.31 -1.98 17.11
CA LEU A 635 -14.90 -0.59 17.19
C LEU A 635 -16.09 0.36 17.17
N SER A 636 -15.96 1.44 17.90
CA SER A 636 -16.75 2.66 17.74
C SER A 636 -15.83 3.88 17.75
N VAL A 637 -16.32 5.03 17.28
CA VAL A 637 -15.53 6.25 17.15
C VAL A 637 -16.32 7.46 17.63
N SER A 638 -15.62 8.44 18.19
CA SER A 638 -16.17 9.75 18.55
C SER A 638 -15.15 10.85 18.29
N LEU A 639 -15.62 12.08 18.10
CA LEU A 639 -14.78 13.27 18.12
C LEU A 639 -14.58 13.72 19.57
N PRO A 640 -13.36 14.09 20.00
CA PRO A 640 -13.16 14.71 21.30
C PRO A 640 -13.87 16.07 21.35
N SER A 641 -14.30 16.49 22.54
CA SER A 641 -15.05 17.74 22.72
C SER A 641 -14.30 19.00 22.28
N CYS A 642 -12.97 18.96 22.24
CA CYS A 642 -12.12 20.04 21.76
C CYS A 642 -12.10 20.19 20.23
N TYR A 643 -12.60 19.21 19.47
CA TYR A 643 -12.44 19.21 18.02
C TYR A 643 -13.37 20.26 17.39
N THR A 644 -12.78 21.13 16.57
CA THR A 644 -13.47 22.18 15.85
C THR A 644 -13.08 22.15 14.37
N ILE A 645 -14.04 22.38 13.48
CA ILE A 645 -13.77 22.60 12.06
C ILE A 645 -13.09 23.96 11.91
N LYS A 646 -11.96 23.99 11.21
CA LYS A 646 -11.16 25.21 11.01
C LYS A 646 -11.39 25.78 9.62
N THR A 647 -11.18 27.09 9.48
CA THR A 647 -11.21 27.81 8.20
C THR A 647 -9.82 28.36 7.91
N LYS A 648 -9.35 28.23 6.66
CA LYS A 648 -8.07 28.80 6.25
C LYS A 648 -8.16 30.32 6.24
N SER A 649 -7.31 30.97 7.04
CA SER A 649 -7.17 32.43 7.08
C SER A 649 -6.37 32.96 5.90
#